data_AF-A0A9E6FFP5-F1
#
_entry.id   AF-A0A9E6FFP5-F1
#
_cell.length_a   1.000
_cell.length_b   1.000
_cell.length_c   1.000
_cell.angle_alpha   90.00
_cell.angle_beta   90.00
_cell.angle_gamma   90.00
#
_symmetry.space_group_name_H-M   'P 1'
#
loop_
_entity.id
_entity.type
_entity.pdbx_description
1 polymer ?
#
loop_
_entity_poly.entity_id
_entity_poly.type
_entity_poly.pdbx_seq_one_letter_code
_entity_poly.pdbx_strand_id
1 'polypeptide(L)'
;MPLLSLVPHSNETSSDSPELLVLGIWISNTAIKTLLLRLKAGAVTLVSNSQMRAFFGLDQAVSVADALLQDLGPESEGTNDVMFVVDQSWVVDGDISSDKKPYLKAITTELGLSPIGFVDQTEAVTNFAIQNNPRFSGIFAFVESKSISITVVEHASITGTEVVGRSTQAAKDIVEGLARFSQASDEKAGYLPPQLFLVSVEETELGLKDIQQRLLSEPITDAAKFLQSPMISVVSQQEYISRIVQEAGVAIADAKGLASAKKKTTIPLRDQVVRVADETANVTPVSAAELGFKDFESGQSEFQEAETEAEDPNETAIDVPTSFGIPIKAESAKEFPSQKEQDESERHHSKTAEPEGPKKEKQKAKMGFFKSHHKNPKIFIGLGVGLGLLVLAIIGGFVLLFQSTADVAVALSKKVITTEATIEVRAGLAATDVENAVLAAETVKHTVSGENTILTTGVKVVGENAKGTITLYNKTTADKDLGAGTVVKAGDRSYTLDEDVTLPAASVTETTSGEKKEYGTLETQVTATDIGAEGNIAKETEMTVGSFADSTYSAISEKEFTGGSSREVRVVSASDQAEAVKELQKELEAQASQELEEKLADGVYLLPNLEVLEKKVTFSSDIDDEVNEVTASLTLTVEALEYTSNSLQPLAAALLASQVKEGYVLSSEPPSILSQPLVDEQASSSATFILANISSEAIPVLDLENLYQYVLGKKTDDAVRNLKDYQGISDVTVQINPSILSTIPKDKDRVQIHIVDTQ
;
A
#
# COMPACT_ATOMS: atom_id res chain seq x y z
N MET A 1 -22.42 32.42 23.28
CA MET A 1 -23.57 32.05 24.13
C MET A 1 -23.48 30.56 24.39
N PRO A 2 -23.40 30.08 25.65
CA PRO A 2 -23.37 28.66 25.93
C PRO A 2 -24.79 28.13 26.10
N LEU A 3 -25.16 27.08 25.36
CA LEU A 3 -26.46 26.43 25.47
C LEU A 3 -26.33 25.13 26.27
N LEU A 4 -26.82 25.25 27.50
CA LEU A 4 -27.32 24.29 28.48
C LEU A 4 -26.96 22.80 28.37
N SER A 5 -26.38 22.35 29.48
CA SER A 5 -26.44 21.01 30.05
C SER A 5 -27.89 20.49 30.20
N LEU A 6 -28.13 19.26 29.75
CA LEU A 6 -29.21 18.40 30.22
C LEU A 6 -28.58 17.12 30.76
N VAL A 7 -28.43 17.07 32.10
CA VAL A 7 -28.16 15.86 32.87
C VAL A 7 -29.49 15.14 33.06
N PRO A 8 -29.67 13.88 32.63
CA PRO A 8 -30.75 13.07 33.13
C PRO A 8 -30.34 12.46 34.48
N HIS A 9 -31.26 12.58 35.45
CA HIS A 9 -31.15 12.02 36.79
C HIS A 9 -30.94 10.50 36.77
N SER A 10 -30.14 10.06 37.73
CA SER A 10 -29.87 8.69 38.14
C SER A 10 -31.15 7.89 38.37
N ASN A 11 -31.37 6.87 37.53
CA ASN A 11 -32.02 5.65 37.97
C ASN A 11 -30.91 4.65 38.31
N GLU A 12 -30.74 4.38 39.60
CA GLU A 12 -30.00 3.22 40.08
C GLU A 12 -30.74 1.96 39.63
N THR A 13 -30.37 1.45 38.45
CA THR A 13 -30.52 0.04 38.14
C THR A 13 -29.13 -0.56 38.18
N SER A 14 -28.86 -1.35 39.21
CA SER A 14 -27.74 -2.28 39.26
C SER A 14 -27.75 -3.14 37.99
N SER A 15 -26.94 -2.77 37.02
CA SER A 15 -26.73 -3.56 35.81
C SER A 15 -25.39 -4.24 35.98
N ASP A 16 -25.41 -5.43 36.59
CA ASP A 16 -24.30 -6.39 36.65
C ASP A 16 -24.07 -6.98 35.23
N SER A 17 -23.92 -6.09 34.24
CA SER A 17 -23.62 -6.47 32.87
C SER A 17 -22.14 -6.88 32.83
N PRO A 18 -21.80 -8.07 32.32
CA PRO A 18 -20.43 -8.50 32.24
C PRO A 18 -19.61 -7.47 31.44
N GLU A 19 -18.57 -6.96 32.08
CA GLU A 19 -17.58 -6.08 31.45
C GLU A 19 -16.57 -6.96 30.72
N LEU A 20 -16.40 -6.73 29.41
CA LEU A 20 -15.55 -7.54 28.56
C LEU A 20 -14.43 -6.67 27.98
N LEU A 21 -13.18 -7.09 28.17
CA LEU A 21 -12.02 -6.48 27.52
C LEU A 21 -11.64 -7.31 26.29
N VAL A 22 -11.32 -6.65 25.19
CA VAL A 22 -10.88 -7.28 23.94
C VAL A 22 -9.71 -6.50 23.36
N LEU A 23 -8.69 -7.21 22.91
CA LEU A 23 -7.57 -6.67 22.17
C LEU A 23 -7.98 -6.45 20.71
N GLY A 24 -7.69 -5.27 20.17
CA GLY A 24 -7.77 -5.02 18.73
C GLY A 24 -6.35 -5.03 18.15
N ILE A 25 -6.08 -5.87 17.15
CA ILE A 25 -4.83 -5.81 16.39
C ILE A 25 -5.17 -5.32 14.99
N TRP A 26 -4.82 -4.07 14.70
CA TRP A 26 -4.91 -3.48 13.38
C TRP A 26 -3.62 -3.75 12.62
N ILE A 27 -3.73 -4.54 11.56
CA ILE A 27 -2.60 -4.97 10.74
C ILE A 27 -2.84 -4.60 9.28
N SER A 28 -1.88 -3.89 8.69
CA SER A 28 -1.78 -3.63 7.25
C SER A 28 -0.69 -4.49 6.63
N ASN A 29 -0.40 -4.29 5.34
CA ASN A 29 0.72 -4.95 4.67
C ASN A 29 2.09 -4.57 5.25
N THR A 30 2.20 -3.45 5.96
CA THR A 30 3.50 -2.91 6.40
C THR A 30 3.54 -2.42 7.83
N ALA A 31 2.40 -2.32 8.54
CA ALA A 31 2.37 -1.77 9.89
C ALA A 31 1.33 -2.44 10.79
N ILE A 32 1.58 -2.38 12.10
CA ILE A 32 0.69 -2.87 13.16
C ILE A 32 0.41 -1.76 14.17
N LYS A 33 -0.83 -1.73 14.68
CA LYS A 33 -1.28 -0.91 15.80
C LYS A 33 -2.20 -1.75 16.67
N THR A 34 -2.13 -1.57 17.98
CA THR A 34 -2.98 -2.30 18.93
C THR A 34 -3.96 -1.35 19.62
N LEU A 35 -5.11 -1.89 20.01
CA LEU A 35 -6.21 -1.21 20.68
C LEU A 35 -6.64 -2.04 21.89
N LEU A 36 -7.02 -1.40 22.98
CA LEU A 36 -7.75 -2.05 24.07
C LEU A 36 -9.19 -1.57 24.06
N LEU A 37 -10.13 -2.49 23.84
CA LEU A 37 -11.55 -2.22 23.77
C LEU A 37 -12.24 -2.71 25.03
N ARG A 38 -13.18 -1.91 25.54
CA ARG A 38 -14.05 -2.28 26.65
C ARG A 38 -15.49 -2.27 26.19
N LEU A 39 -16.18 -3.38 26.43
CA LEU A 39 -17.60 -3.53 26.16
C LEU A 39 -18.37 -3.58 27.48
N LYS A 40 -19.36 -2.71 27.61
CA LYS A 40 -20.25 -2.65 28.77
C LYS A 40 -21.65 -2.25 28.35
N ALA A 41 -22.64 -3.07 28.71
CA ALA A 41 -24.06 -2.84 28.40
C ALA A 41 -24.34 -2.55 26.90
N GLY A 42 -23.65 -3.24 26.00
CA GLY A 42 -23.79 -3.08 24.55
C GLY A 42 -23.12 -1.82 23.96
N ALA A 43 -22.43 -1.02 24.77
CA ALA A 43 -21.58 0.07 24.31
C ALA A 43 -20.10 -0.38 24.28
N VAL A 44 -19.39 0.02 23.22
CA VAL A 44 -17.94 -0.20 23.07
C VAL A 44 -17.22 1.13 23.28
N THR A 45 -16.14 1.09 24.06
CA THR A 45 -15.27 2.26 24.30
C THR A 45 -13.81 1.87 24.11
N LEU A 46 -13.04 2.76 23.46
CA LEU A 46 -11.58 2.63 23.40
C LEU A 46 -10.98 3.01 24.75
N VAL A 47 -10.22 2.09 25.36
CA VAL A 47 -9.53 2.30 26.64
C VAL A 47 -8.15 2.90 26.41
N SER A 48 -7.35 2.27 25.56
CA SER A 48 -6.01 2.68 25.18
C SER A 48 -5.68 2.22 23.75
N ASN A 49 -4.66 2.83 23.14
CA ASN A 49 -4.11 2.40 21.85
C ASN A 49 -2.61 2.67 21.78
N SER A 50 -1.90 1.87 21.01
CA SER A 50 -0.47 2.07 20.75
C SER A 50 -0.22 3.07 19.62
N GLN A 51 1.04 3.44 19.39
CA GLN A 51 1.44 4.03 18.10
C GLN A 51 1.50 2.97 17.00
N MET A 52 1.36 3.38 15.73
CA MET A 52 1.58 2.48 14.60
C MET A 52 3.08 2.19 14.47
N ARG A 53 3.48 0.93 14.25
CA ARG A 53 4.88 0.55 13.96
C ARG A 53 4.97 -0.30 12.72
N ALA A 54 6.00 -0.06 11.91
CA ALA A 54 6.27 -0.83 10.70
C ALA A 54 6.82 -2.23 11.03
N PHE A 55 6.57 -3.20 10.16
CA PHE A 55 7.13 -4.54 10.21
C PHE A 55 7.47 -5.06 8.80
N PHE A 56 8.40 -6.01 8.71
CA PHE A 56 8.80 -6.67 7.48
C PHE A 56 8.88 -8.18 7.70
N GLY A 57 8.00 -8.93 7.04
CA GLY A 57 7.93 -10.39 7.19
C GLY A 57 7.21 -10.83 8.47
N LEU A 58 7.02 -12.14 8.59
CA LEU A 58 6.16 -12.76 9.60
C LEU A 58 6.74 -12.69 11.02
N ASP A 59 8.02 -13.02 11.21
CA ASP A 59 8.68 -12.99 12.53
C ASP A 59 8.66 -11.57 13.15
N GLN A 60 8.83 -10.55 12.30
CA GLN A 60 8.79 -9.17 12.74
C GLN A 60 7.36 -8.73 13.06
N ALA A 61 6.33 -9.27 12.39
CA ALA A 61 4.94 -8.98 12.70
C ALA A 61 4.58 -9.42 14.14
N VAL A 62 5.04 -10.61 14.56
CA VAL A 62 4.79 -11.13 15.91
C VAL A 62 5.49 -10.28 16.97
N SER A 63 6.80 -10.03 16.80
CA SER A 63 7.57 -9.23 17.77
C SER A 63 7.08 -7.79 17.88
N VAL A 64 6.65 -7.17 16.76
CA VAL A 64 6.05 -5.83 16.77
C VAL A 64 4.68 -5.85 17.45
N ALA A 65 3.84 -6.84 17.19
CA ALA A 65 2.55 -6.97 17.87
C ALA A 65 2.71 -7.13 19.39
N ASP A 66 3.64 -7.96 19.86
CA ASP A 66 3.94 -8.13 21.28
C ASP A 66 4.33 -6.80 21.95
N ALA A 67 5.30 -6.10 21.35
CA ALA A 67 5.77 -4.83 21.88
C ALA A 67 4.67 -3.76 21.94
N LEU A 68 3.74 -3.77 20.97
CA LEU A 68 2.60 -2.85 20.95
C LEU A 68 1.48 -3.26 21.92
N LEU A 69 1.31 -4.54 22.24
CA LEU A 69 0.37 -4.98 23.27
C LEU A 69 0.83 -4.52 24.66
N GLN A 70 2.14 -4.48 24.91
CA GLN A 70 2.73 -3.93 26.14
C GLN A 70 2.45 -2.42 26.28
N ASP A 71 2.41 -1.67 25.18
CA ASP A 71 2.08 -0.24 25.18
C ASP A 71 0.63 0.05 25.66
N LEU A 72 -0.27 -0.94 25.69
CA LEU A 72 -1.66 -0.77 26.11
C LEU A 72 -1.83 -0.65 27.63
N GLY A 73 -0.79 -1.00 28.40
CA GLY A 73 -0.78 -0.95 29.86
C GLY A 73 -1.40 -2.17 30.55
N PRO A 74 -1.33 -2.25 31.89
CA PRO A 74 -1.62 -3.49 32.65
C PRO A 74 -3.08 -3.97 32.57
N GLU A 75 -4.03 -3.12 32.14
CA GLU A 75 -5.40 -3.57 31.91
C GLU A 75 -5.51 -4.53 30.72
N SER A 76 -4.58 -4.50 29.76
CA SER A 76 -4.60 -5.40 28.59
C SER A 76 -4.33 -6.85 28.95
N GLU A 77 -3.60 -7.11 30.03
CA GLU A 77 -3.30 -8.47 30.54
C GLU A 77 -4.56 -9.21 31.04
N GLY A 78 -5.67 -8.49 31.24
CA GLY A 78 -6.94 -9.05 31.68
C GLY A 78 -7.69 -9.83 30.57
N THR A 79 -7.17 -9.89 29.36
CA THR A 79 -7.83 -10.55 28.23
C THR A 79 -6.84 -11.13 27.22
N ASN A 80 -7.19 -12.28 26.65
CA ASN A 80 -6.51 -12.86 25.50
C ASN A 80 -7.39 -12.84 24.25
N ASP A 81 -8.64 -12.39 24.39
CA ASP A 81 -9.60 -12.27 23.30
C ASP A 81 -9.11 -11.19 22.31
N VAL A 82 -8.95 -11.54 21.03
CA VAL A 82 -8.44 -10.62 19.99
C VAL A 82 -9.38 -10.50 18.81
N MET A 83 -9.57 -9.27 18.34
CA MET A 83 -10.25 -8.90 17.10
C MET A 83 -9.22 -8.31 16.14
N PHE A 84 -9.16 -8.81 14.91
CA PHE A 84 -8.27 -8.24 13.89
C PHE A 84 -8.96 -7.12 13.13
N VAL A 85 -8.23 -6.05 12.82
CA VAL A 85 -8.66 -5.03 11.86
C VAL A 85 -7.73 -5.11 10.67
N VAL A 86 -8.27 -5.37 9.48
CA VAL A 86 -7.50 -5.66 8.27
C VAL A 86 -7.92 -4.74 7.12
N ASP A 87 -7.05 -4.64 6.12
CA ASP A 87 -7.37 -3.96 4.87
C ASP A 87 -8.28 -4.80 3.96
N GLN A 88 -9.02 -4.14 3.05
CA GLN A 88 -9.86 -4.80 2.05
C GLN A 88 -9.05 -5.80 1.19
N SER A 89 -7.78 -5.49 0.90
CA SER A 89 -6.88 -6.38 0.15
C SER A 89 -6.57 -7.70 0.86
N TRP A 90 -6.84 -7.80 2.16
CA TRP A 90 -6.69 -9.03 2.94
C TRP A 90 -7.98 -9.86 2.95
N VAL A 91 -9.05 -9.40 2.32
CA VAL A 91 -10.38 -10.02 2.35
C VAL A 91 -10.80 -10.45 0.95
N VAL A 92 -11.03 -11.76 0.76
CA VAL A 92 -11.52 -12.37 -0.48
C VAL A 92 -12.76 -13.19 -0.15
N ASP A 93 -13.86 -12.96 -0.87
CA ASP A 93 -15.16 -13.63 -0.65
C ASP A 93 -15.68 -13.55 0.81
N GLY A 94 -15.34 -12.48 1.52
CA GLY A 94 -15.74 -12.26 2.92
C GLY A 94 -14.95 -13.06 3.95
N ASP A 95 -13.85 -13.72 3.55
CA ASP A 95 -12.89 -14.38 4.43
C ASP A 95 -11.49 -13.76 4.26
N ILE A 96 -10.59 -13.99 5.22
CA ILE A 96 -9.19 -13.60 5.11
C ILE A 96 -8.53 -14.38 3.97
N SER A 97 -7.79 -13.69 3.11
CA SER A 97 -7.06 -14.31 1.99
C SER A 97 -6.01 -15.30 2.50
N SER A 98 -5.82 -16.40 1.76
CA SER A 98 -4.96 -17.52 2.19
C SER A 98 -3.51 -17.13 2.42
N ASP A 99 -2.99 -16.17 1.67
CA ASP A 99 -1.63 -15.64 1.79
C ASP A 99 -1.43 -14.80 3.07
N LYS A 100 -2.52 -14.28 3.66
CA LYS A 100 -2.48 -13.45 4.87
C LYS A 100 -2.77 -14.23 6.16
N LYS A 101 -3.44 -15.39 6.07
CA LYS A 101 -3.70 -16.28 7.23
C LYS A 101 -2.43 -16.62 8.05
N PRO A 102 -1.23 -16.85 7.47
CA PRO A 102 -0.03 -17.13 8.25
C PRO A 102 0.33 -16.05 9.28
N TYR A 103 0.15 -14.76 8.95
CA TYR A 103 0.44 -13.65 9.85
C TYR A 103 -0.48 -13.68 11.08
N LEU A 104 -1.78 -13.83 10.87
CA LEU A 104 -2.76 -13.88 11.96
C LEU A 104 -2.55 -15.11 12.84
N LYS A 105 -2.22 -16.25 12.23
CA LYS A 105 -1.93 -17.51 12.94
C LYS A 105 -0.68 -17.41 13.80
N ALA A 106 0.40 -16.81 13.27
CA ALA A 106 1.64 -16.61 14.03
C ALA A 106 1.40 -15.69 15.24
N ILE A 107 0.76 -14.53 15.02
CA ILE A 107 0.44 -13.57 16.07
C ILE A 107 -0.44 -14.22 17.15
N THR A 108 -1.47 -14.99 16.78
CA THR A 108 -2.33 -15.65 17.76
C THR A 108 -1.63 -16.78 18.51
N THR A 109 -0.89 -17.62 17.81
CA THR A 109 -0.25 -18.81 18.40
C THR A 109 0.91 -18.43 19.32
N GLU A 110 1.79 -17.55 18.86
CA GLU A 110 3.01 -17.20 19.58
C GLU A 110 2.73 -16.26 20.76
N LEU A 111 1.72 -15.38 20.64
CA LEU A 111 1.33 -14.47 21.72
C LEU A 111 0.21 -15.02 22.61
N GLY A 112 -0.26 -16.26 22.37
CA GLY A 112 -1.29 -16.91 23.18
C GLY A 112 -2.67 -16.24 23.12
N LEU A 113 -3.00 -15.62 21.98
CA LEU A 113 -4.25 -14.88 21.78
C LEU A 113 -5.36 -15.79 21.22
N SER A 114 -6.61 -15.46 21.59
CA SER A 114 -7.83 -16.16 21.18
C SER A 114 -8.61 -15.31 20.17
N PRO A 115 -8.53 -15.61 18.85
CA PRO A 115 -9.21 -14.83 17.84
C PRO A 115 -10.73 -14.96 17.95
N ILE A 116 -11.43 -13.83 17.96
CA ILE A 116 -12.91 -13.76 17.97
C ILE A 116 -13.44 -13.49 16.56
N GLY A 117 -12.68 -12.78 15.72
CA GLY A 117 -13.09 -12.41 14.37
C GLY A 117 -12.14 -11.39 13.75
N PHE A 118 -12.59 -10.79 12.65
CA PHE A 118 -11.94 -9.64 12.05
C PHE A 118 -12.97 -8.59 11.60
N VAL A 119 -12.50 -7.36 11.39
CA VAL A 119 -13.23 -6.23 10.83
C VAL A 119 -12.45 -5.71 9.62
N ASP A 120 -13.16 -5.51 8.51
CA ASP A 120 -12.63 -4.80 7.35
C ASP A 120 -12.71 -3.28 7.60
N GLN A 121 -11.56 -2.61 7.55
CA GLN A 121 -11.48 -1.17 7.79
C GLN A 121 -12.29 -0.35 6.75
N THR A 122 -12.37 -0.83 5.51
CA THR A 122 -13.13 -0.19 4.43
C THR A 122 -14.62 -0.30 4.69
N GLU A 123 -15.09 -1.49 5.07
CA GLU A 123 -16.49 -1.70 5.45
C GLU A 123 -16.86 -0.86 6.67
N ALA A 124 -16.02 -0.81 7.71
CA ALA A 124 -16.30 -0.05 8.92
C ALA A 124 -16.51 1.46 8.65
N VAL A 125 -15.66 2.06 7.82
CA VAL A 125 -15.76 3.50 7.48
C VAL A 125 -16.95 3.81 6.60
N THR A 126 -17.21 2.95 5.60
CA THR A 126 -18.32 3.10 4.67
C THR A 126 -19.66 2.88 5.36
N ASN A 127 -19.78 1.84 6.21
CA ASN A 127 -20.95 1.57 7.06
C ASN A 127 -21.31 2.77 7.92
N PHE A 128 -20.32 3.38 8.58
CA PHE A 128 -20.56 4.58 9.39
C PHE A 128 -21.15 5.74 8.57
N ALA A 129 -20.65 5.96 7.35
CA ALA A 129 -21.17 7.01 6.47
C ALA A 129 -22.62 6.72 6.02
N ILE A 130 -22.92 5.46 5.70
CA ILE A 130 -24.24 4.99 5.28
C ILE A 130 -25.26 5.04 6.42
N GLN A 131 -24.86 4.68 7.65
CA GLN A 131 -25.75 4.76 8.81
C GLN A 131 -26.18 6.19 9.12
N ASN A 132 -25.27 7.15 8.95
CA ASN A 132 -25.57 8.57 9.12
C ASN A 132 -26.35 9.16 7.94
N ASN A 133 -26.16 8.62 6.74
CA ASN A 133 -26.89 9.00 5.54
C ASN A 133 -27.23 7.76 4.70
N PRO A 134 -28.46 7.21 4.82
CA PRO A 134 -28.87 5.99 4.08
C PRO A 134 -28.90 6.14 2.55
N ARG A 135 -28.62 7.34 2.01
CA ARG A 135 -28.43 7.60 0.58
C ARG A 135 -27.03 8.15 0.30
N PHE A 136 -26.06 7.80 1.13
CA PHE A 136 -24.69 8.27 0.99
C PHE A 136 -24.13 7.89 -0.38
N SER A 137 -23.56 8.89 -1.06
CA SER A 137 -22.75 8.71 -2.25
C SER A 137 -21.48 9.54 -2.06
N GLY A 138 -20.33 8.90 -2.13
CA GLY A 138 -19.04 9.50 -1.80
C GLY A 138 -17.89 8.57 -2.15
N ILE A 139 -16.68 9.09 -2.06
CA ILE A 139 -15.44 8.39 -2.40
C ILE A 139 -14.55 8.40 -1.17
N PHE A 140 -13.95 7.27 -0.84
CA PHE A 140 -12.93 7.15 0.19
C PHE A 140 -11.59 6.84 -0.48
N ALA A 141 -10.61 7.71 -0.27
CA ALA A 141 -9.22 7.48 -0.62
C ALA A 141 -8.45 7.10 0.64
N PHE A 142 -8.18 5.81 0.79
CA PHE A 142 -7.35 5.28 1.86
C PHE A 142 -5.88 5.41 1.45
N VAL A 143 -5.14 6.26 2.16
CA VAL A 143 -3.73 6.55 1.89
C VAL A 143 -2.86 5.71 2.84
N GLU A 144 -2.25 4.65 2.33
CA GLU A 144 -1.34 3.78 3.10
C GLU A 144 0.12 4.12 2.77
N SER A 145 1.10 3.45 3.38
CA SER A 145 2.53 3.76 3.15
C SER A 145 2.99 3.48 1.72
N LYS A 146 2.43 2.46 1.06
CA LYS A 146 2.84 2.01 -0.29
C LYS A 146 1.72 1.99 -1.31
N SER A 147 0.47 2.16 -0.89
CA SER A 147 -0.71 2.04 -1.74
C SER A 147 -1.70 3.17 -1.44
N ILE A 148 -2.56 3.46 -2.42
CA ILE A 148 -3.76 4.26 -2.25
C ILE A 148 -4.93 3.45 -2.79
N SER A 149 -5.94 3.22 -1.95
CA SER A 149 -7.17 2.53 -2.34
C SER A 149 -8.31 3.53 -2.48
N ILE A 150 -8.94 3.57 -3.66
CA ILE A 150 -10.06 4.43 -4.03
C ILE A 150 -11.33 3.60 -4.02
N THR A 151 -12.16 3.76 -2.99
CA THR A 151 -13.46 3.09 -2.87
C THR A 151 -14.58 4.06 -3.20
N VAL A 152 -15.42 3.71 -4.17
CA VAL A 152 -16.57 4.53 -4.60
C VAL A 152 -17.86 3.94 -4.08
N VAL A 153 -18.62 4.74 -3.35
CA VAL A 153 -19.94 4.40 -2.81
C VAL A 153 -21.00 5.23 -3.52
N GLU A 154 -22.02 4.57 -4.06
CA GLU A 154 -23.18 5.21 -4.68
C GLU A 154 -24.48 4.63 -4.12
N HIS A 155 -25.35 5.50 -3.62
CA HIS A 155 -26.65 5.11 -3.06
C HIS A 155 -26.52 4.02 -1.98
N ALA A 156 -25.56 4.19 -1.07
CA ALA A 156 -25.25 3.26 0.01
C ALA A 156 -24.82 1.85 -0.45
N SER A 157 -24.24 1.73 -1.65
CA SER A 157 -23.66 0.51 -2.20
C SER A 157 -22.25 0.81 -2.72
N ILE A 158 -21.30 -0.09 -2.46
CA ILE A 158 -19.95 0.03 -3.04
C ILE A 158 -20.03 -0.37 -4.52
N THR A 159 -19.72 0.58 -5.40
CA THR A 159 -19.71 0.39 -6.86
C THR A 159 -18.40 -0.26 -7.34
N GLY A 160 -17.31 -0.02 -6.60
CA GLY A 160 -16.03 -0.69 -6.79
C GLY A 160 -14.91 -0.06 -5.96
N THR A 161 -13.75 -0.70 -6.03
CA THR A 161 -12.51 -0.25 -5.41
C THR A 161 -11.36 -0.39 -6.40
N GLU A 162 -10.56 0.65 -6.54
CA GLU A 162 -9.35 0.67 -7.39
C GLU A 162 -8.13 0.95 -6.52
N VAL A 163 -7.06 0.21 -6.71
CA VAL A 163 -5.83 0.34 -5.93
C VAL A 163 -4.70 0.81 -6.84
N VAL A 164 -3.97 1.83 -6.40
CA VAL A 164 -2.78 2.36 -7.09
C VAL A 164 -1.59 2.41 -6.14
N GLY A 165 -0.38 2.37 -6.70
CA GLY A 165 0.84 2.57 -5.91
C GLY A 165 0.93 3.99 -5.37
N ARG A 166 1.52 4.15 -4.18
CA ARG A 166 1.79 5.47 -3.59
C ARG A 166 3.23 5.90 -3.88
N SER A 167 3.36 7.09 -4.48
CA SER A 167 4.62 7.79 -4.74
C SER A 167 4.81 8.97 -3.77
N THR A 168 5.88 9.76 -3.99
CA THR A 168 6.10 11.05 -3.29
C THR A 168 5.07 12.12 -3.68
N GLN A 169 4.26 11.85 -4.72
CA GLN A 169 3.22 12.73 -5.24
C GLN A 169 1.82 12.13 -5.03
N ALA A 170 1.48 11.74 -3.80
CA ALA A 170 0.19 11.13 -3.42
C ALA A 170 -1.07 11.82 -4.01
N ALA A 171 -1.06 13.14 -4.19
CA ALA A 171 -2.16 13.84 -4.85
C ALA A 171 -2.37 13.39 -6.32
N LYS A 172 -1.29 13.20 -7.08
CA LYS A 172 -1.34 12.69 -8.45
C LYS A 172 -1.73 11.23 -8.51
N ASP A 173 -1.22 10.43 -7.57
CA ASP A 173 -1.58 9.02 -7.47
C ASP A 173 -3.10 8.87 -7.20
N ILE A 174 -3.67 9.72 -6.31
CA ILE A 174 -5.13 9.76 -6.09
C ILE A 174 -5.88 10.13 -7.38
N VAL A 175 -5.39 11.12 -8.14
CA VAL A 175 -5.98 11.50 -9.43
C VAL A 175 -5.93 10.34 -10.43
N GLU A 176 -4.83 9.61 -10.47
CA GLU A 176 -4.67 8.40 -11.29
C GLU A 176 -5.67 7.32 -10.89
N GLY A 177 -5.79 7.01 -9.60
CA GLY A 177 -6.76 6.02 -9.10
C GLY A 177 -8.20 6.38 -9.45
N LEU A 178 -8.57 7.66 -9.32
CA LEU A 178 -9.87 8.17 -9.75
C LEU A 178 -10.08 8.09 -11.27
N ALA A 179 -9.03 8.36 -12.06
CA ALA A 179 -9.08 8.25 -13.51
C ALA A 179 -9.28 6.79 -13.95
N ARG A 180 -8.51 5.85 -13.39
CA ARG A 180 -8.64 4.39 -13.62
C ARG A 180 -10.06 3.91 -13.32
N PHE A 181 -10.61 4.30 -12.15
CA PHE A 181 -12.00 4.00 -11.79
C PHE A 181 -12.99 4.49 -12.84
N SER A 182 -12.81 5.73 -13.32
CA SER A 182 -13.73 6.36 -14.29
C SER A 182 -13.63 5.81 -15.72
N GLN A 183 -12.54 5.10 -16.03
CA GLN A 183 -12.23 4.52 -17.34
C GLN A 183 -12.57 3.02 -17.45
N ALA A 184 -12.83 2.33 -16.33
CA ALA A 184 -13.27 0.94 -16.33
C ALA A 184 -14.55 0.75 -17.18
N SER A 185 -14.52 -0.20 -18.12
CA SER A 185 -15.35 -0.24 -19.33
C SER A 185 -16.72 -0.92 -19.24
N ASP A 186 -17.26 -1.25 -18.06
CA ASP A 186 -18.58 -1.87 -17.92
C ASP A 186 -19.51 -1.00 -17.08
N GLU A 187 -20.66 -0.57 -17.64
CA GLU A 187 -21.87 0.11 -17.05
C GLU A 187 -21.72 1.15 -15.91
N LYS A 188 -20.51 1.36 -15.37
CA LYS A 188 -20.09 2.16 -14.22
C LYS A 188 -19.59 3.54 -14.64
N ALA A 189 -19.72 3.88 -15.92
CA ALA A 189 -19.28 5.13 -16.55
C ALA A 189 -20.19 6.33 -16.23
N GLY A 190 -20.60 6.48 -14.97
CA GLY A 190 -21.31 7.65 -14.45
C GLY A 190 -20.36 8.77 -14.01
N TYR A 191 -20.93 9.89 -13.58
CA TYR A 191 -20.16 10.93 -12.89
C TYR A 191 -19.83 10.47 -11.48
N LEU A 192 -18.57 10.66 -11.07
CA LEU A 192 -18.11 10.35 -9.72
C LEU A 192 -18.82 11.23 -8.67
N PRO A 193 -19.12 10.67 -7.47
CA PRO A 193 -19.75 11.41 -6.38
C PRO A 193 -18.93 12.63 -5.94
N PRO A 194 -19.57 13.77 -5.59
CA PRO A 194 -18.85 15.02 -5.34
C PRO A 194 -18.16 15.10 -3.96
N GLN A 195 -18.17 14.05 -3.14
CA GLN A 195 -17.52 14.04 -1.83
C GLN A 195 -16.35 13.06 -1.86
N LEU A 196 -15.13 13.56 -1.58
CA LEU A 196 -13.92 12.76 -1.49
C LEU A 196 -13.36 12.86 -0.06
N PHE A 197 -13.24 11.72 0.60
CA PHE A 197 -12.70 11.62 1.96
C PHE A 197 -11.28 11.04 1.90
N LEU A 198 -10.31 11.78 2.41
CA LEU A 198 -8.95 11.28 2.62
C LEU A 198 -8.88 10.62 3.99
N VAL A 199 -8.47 9.36 4.02
CA VAL A 199 -8.44 8.53 5.23
C VAL A 199 -7.08 7.87 5.34
N SER A 200 -6.49 7.89 6.53
CA SER A 200 -5.27 7.13 6.80
C SER A 200 -5.09 6.87 8.29
N VAL A 201 -4.52 5.72 8.62
CA VAL A 201 -3.98 5.40 9.94
C VAL A 201 -2.46 5.55 10.00
N GLU A 202 -1.79 5.44 8.86
CA GLU A 202 -0.33 5.48 8.74
C GLU A 202 0.20 6.91 8.47
N GLU A 203 -0.63 7.76 7.86
CA GLU A 203 -0.31 9.16 7.57
C GLU A 203 -0.85 10.10 8.66
N THR A 204 -0.09 11.16 8.93
CA THR A 204 -0.49 12.17 9.92
C THR A 204 -1.63 13.05 9.40
N GLU A 205 -2.42 13.64 10.30
CA GLU A 205 -3.48 14.58 9.88
C GLU A 205 -2.91 15.79 9.12
N LEU A 206 -1.70 16.24 9.47
CA LEU A 206 -1.00 17.28 8.73
C LEU A 206 -0.62 16.81 7.32
N GLY A 207 -0.05 15.62 7.19
CA GLY A 207 0.25 15.01 5.89
C GLY A 207 -0.98 14.85 5.00
N LEU A 208 -2.12 14.43 5.56
CA LEU A 208 -3.39 14.36 4.84
C LEU A 208 -3.91 15.75 4.40
N LYS A 209 -3.72 16.79 5.22
CA LYS A 209 -4.05 18.18 4.84
C LYS A 209 -3.12 18.71 3.75
N ASP A 210 -1.85 18.34 3.76
CA ASP A 210 -0.91 18.67 2.68
C ASP A 210 -1.32 17.99 1.37
N ILE A 211 -1.72 16.71 1.42
CA ILE A 211 -2.27 15.99 0.27
C ILE A 211 -3.56 16.65 -0.22
N GLN A 212 -4.48 17.02 0.70
CA GLN A 212 -5.70 17.74 0.38
C GLN A 212 -5.40 19.06 -0.36
N GLN A 213 -4.47 19.87 0.14
CA GLN A 213 -4.10 21.14 -0.47
C GLN A 213 -3.49 20.96 -1.86
N ARG A 214 -2.64 19.94 -2.03
CA ARG A 214 -2.06 19.60 -3.34
C ARG A 214 -3.14 19.12 -4.32
N LEU A 215 -4.07 18.28 -3.88
CA LEU A 215 -5.20 17.82 -4.69
C LEU A 215 -6.09 18.95 -5.19
N LEU A 216 -6.30 20.00 -4.39
CA LEU A 216 -7.05 21.19 -4.82
C LEU A 216 -6.40 21.94 -5.98
N SER A 217 -5.10 21.70 -6.23
CA SER A 217 -4.34 22.30 -7.33
C SER A 217 -4.28 21.40 -8.57
N GLU A 218 -4.71 20.14 -8.47
CA GLU A 218 -4.73 19.19 -9.58
C GLU A 218 -6.03 19.32 -10.40
N PRO A 219 -6.01 19.06 -11.72
CA PRO A 219 -7.19 19.15 -12.60
C PRO A 219 -8.11 17.92 -12.44
N ILE A 220 -8.52 17.63 -11.20
CA ILE A 220 -9.25 16.40 -10.84
C ILE A 220 -10.58 16.24 -11.57
N THR A 221 -11.26 17.35 -11.90
CA THR A 221 -12.54 17.35 -12.62
C THR A 221 -12.42 16.90 -14.07
N ASP A 222 -11.29 17.21 -14.72
CA ASP A 222 -11.04 16.86 -16.11
C ASP A 222 -10.39 15.47 -16.22
N ALA A 223 -9.51 15.14 -15.27
CA ALA A 223 -8.79 13.87 -15.22
C ALA A 223 -9.69 12.69 -14.80
N ALA A 224 -10.68 12.94 -13.95
CA ALA A 224 -11.66 11.96 -13.50
C ALA A 224 -13.07 12.51 -13.73
N LYS A 225 -14.02 11.68 -14.15
CA LYS A 225 -15.38 12.10 -14.57
C LYS A 225 -16.22 12.72 -13.44
N PHE A 226 -15.87 13.89 -12.91
CA PHE A 226 -16.69 14.64 -11.95
C PHE A 226 -17.55 15.68 -12.66
N LEU A 227 -18.79 15.88 -12.18
CA LEU A 227 -19.67 16.92 -12.73
C LEU A 227 -19.24 18.34 -12.31
N GLN A 228 -18.60 18.43 -11.15
CA GLN A 228 -18.05 19.64 -10.54
C GLN A 228 -16.88 19.24 -9.65
N SER A 229 -16.00 20.19 -9.31
CA SER A 229 -14.89 19.90 -8.39
C SER A 229 -15.40 19.30 -7.07
N PRO A 230 -14.83 18.16 -6.63
CA PRO A 230 -15.29 17.48 -5.44
C PRO A 230 -14.93 18.26 -4.16
N MET A 231 -15.75 18.11 -3.14
CA MET A 231 -15.44 18.53 -1.78
C MET A 231 -14.49 17.51 -1.16
N ILE A 232 -13.23 17.90 -1.00
CA ILE A 232 -12.19 17.05 -0.40
C ILE A 232 -12.18 17.31 1.11
N SER A 233 -12.36 16.25 1.91
CA SER A 233 -12.37 16.32 3.37
C SER A 233 -11.36 15.33 3.96
N VAL A 234 -10.68 15.72 5.03
CA VAL A 234 -9.78 14.83 5.78
C VAL A 234 -10.54 14.21 6.94
N VAL A 235 -10.50 12.88 7.06
CA VAL A 235 -11.00 12.17 8.25
C VAL A 235 -9.88 12.13 9.27
N SER A 236 -10.11 12.70 10.44
CA SER A 236 -9.10 12.68 11.51
C SER A 236 -8.83 11.24 11.98
N GLN A 237 -7.60 10.95 12.43
CA GLN A 237 -7.26 9.62 12.94
C GLN A 237 -8.17 9.19 14.11
N GLN A 238 -8.55 10.13 14.98
CA GLN A 238 -9.47 9.86 16.09
C GLN A 238 -10.85 9.44 15.58
N GLU A 239 -11.37 10.14 14.57
CA GLU A 239 -12.64 9.79 13.94
C GLU A 239 -12.54 8.44 13.24
N TYR A 240 -11.46 8.17 12.51
CA TYR A 240 -11.25 6.90 11.83
C TYR A 240 -11.23 5.72 12.82
N ILE A 241 -10.41 5.82 13.87
CA ILE A 241 -10.36 4.81 14.94
C ILE A 241 -11.74 4.63 15.58
N SER A 242 -12.48 5.71 15.85
CA SER A 242 -13.79 5.61 16.49
C SER A 242 -14.81 4.84 15.65
N ARG A 243 -14.75 4.93 14.32
CA ARG A 243 -15.62 4.20 13.38
C ARG A 243 -15.31 2.71 13.42
N ILE A 244 -14.02 2.36 13.36
CA ILE A 244 -13.56 0.97 13.48
C ILE A 244 -13.92 0.37 14.83
N VAL A 245 -13.73 1.11 15.93
CA VAL A 245 -14.07 0.67 17.28
C VAL A 245 -15.56 0.37 17.41
N GLN A 246 -16.42 1.20 16.82
CA GLN A 246 -17.87 0.96 16.80
C GLN A 246 -18.22 -0.33 16.05
N GLU A 247 -17.67 -0.53 14.85
CA GLU A 247 -17.92 -1.72 14.04
C GLU A 247 -17.38 -2.99 14.73
N ALA A 248 -16.18 -2.92 15.31
CA ALA A 248 -15.61 -3.99 16.12
C ALA A 248 -16.48 -4.31 17.33
N GLY A 249 -17.04 -3.29 18.01
CA GLY A 249 -17.96 -3.50 19.11
C GLY A 249 -19.21 -4.27 18.73
N VAL A 250 -19.77 -3.99 17.54
CA VAL A 250 -20.91 -4.76 16.99
C VAL A 250 -20.49 -6.21 16.71
N ALA A 251 -19.38 -6.41 16.02
CA ALA A 251 -18.87 -7.75 15.71
C ALA A 251 -18.55 -8.59 16.97
N ILE A 252 -17.94 -7.97 17.98
CA ILE A 252 -17.65 -8.61 19.27
C ILE A 252 -18.94 -8.93 20.03
N ALA A 253 -19.90 -8.00 20.06
CA ALA A 253 -21.18 -8.21 20.73
C ALA A 253 -21.97 -9.35 20.08
N ASP A 254 -21.96 -9.44 18.75
CA ASP A 254 -22.56 -10.55 17.99
C ASP A 254 -21.85 -11.87 18.32
N ALA A 255 -20.51 -11.91 18.24
CA ALA A 255 -19.71 -13.12 18.50
C ALA A 255 -19.82 -13.63 19.95
N LYS A 256 -20.03 -12.75 20.92
CA LYS A 256 -20.21 -13.09 22.34
C LYS A 256 -21.68 -13.30 22.73
N GLY A 257 -22.63 -13.20 21.79
CA GLY A 257 -24.06 -13.38 22.05
C GLY A 257 -24.68 -12.29 22.93
N LEU A 258 -24.11 -11.08 22.92
CA LEU A 258 -24.49 -9.94 23.76
C LEU A 258 -25.44 -8.95 23.07
N ALA A 259 -25.75 -9.14 21.78
CA ALA A 259 -26.52 -8.17 20.98
C ALA A 259 -28.05 -8.29 21.12
N SER A 260 -28.72 -7.16 21.39
CA SER A 260 -30.13 -6.94 21.01
C SER A 260 -30.18 -6.48 19.56
N ALA A 261 -31.01 -7.13 18.76
CA ALA A 261 -31.16 -6.96 17.31
C ALA A 261 -31.18 -5.50 16.82
N LYS A 262 -30.02 -4.94 16.46
CA LYS A 262 -29.92 -3.99 15.35
C LYS A 262 -29.42 -4.79 14.15
N LYS A 263 -30.26 -4.86 13.13
CA LYS A 263 -30.01 -5.61 11.89
C LYS A 263 -28.68 -5.15 11.28
N LYS A 264 -27.70 -6.07 11.18
CA LYS A 264 -26.47 -5.89 10.39
C LYS A 264 -26.90 -5.41 9.00
N THR A 265 -26.58 -4.16 8.67
CA THR A 265 -26.86 -3.62 7.34
C THR A 265 -25.67 -4.02 6.49
N THR A 266 -25.72 -5.20 5.89
CA THR A 266 -24.71 -5.62 4.92
C THR A 266 -24.80 -4.67 3.73
N ILE A 267 -23.69 -4.01 3.38
CA ILE A 267 -23.64 -3.18 2.17
C ILE A 267 -23.80 -4.12 0.97
N PRO A 268 -24.81 -3.93 0.11
CA PRO A 268 -24.91 -4.73 -1.10
C PRO A 268 -23.75 -4.35 -2.02
N LEU A 269 -22.92 -5.34 -2.39
CA LEU A 269 -21.92 -5.18 -3.44
C LEU A 269 -22.63 -5.19 -4.80
N ARG A 270 -22.35 -4.20 -5.66
CA ARG A 270 -22.71 -4.26 -7.08
C ARG A 270 -21.54 -4.85 -7.85
N ASP A 271 -21.72 -6.03 -8.44
CA ASP A 271 -20.79 -6.77 -9.32
C ASP A 271 -19.34 -6.26 -9.25
N GLN A 272 -18.56 -6.80 -8.31
CA GLN A 272 -17.14 -6.47 -8.16
C GLN A 272 -16.26 -7.37 -9.03
N VAL A 273 -15.27 -6.74 -9.66
CA VAL A 273 -13.95 -7.32 -9.94
C VAL A 273 -12.98 -6.43 -9.19
N VAL A 274 -12.36 -6.93 -8.11
CA VAL A 274 -11.21 -6.26 -7.51
C VAL A 274 -10.08 -6.39 -8.52
N ARG A 275 -9.69 -5.30 -9.17
CA ARG A 275 -8.57 -5.31 -10.11
C ARG A 275 -7.28 -5.08 -9.33
N VAL A 276 -6.83 -6.14 -8.66
CA VAL A 276 -5.40 -6.27 -8.37
C VAL A 276 -4.75 -6.63 -9.71
N ALA A 277 -3.61 -6.02 -10.05
CA ALA A 277 -2.82 -6.52 -11.18
C ALA A 277 -2.45 -7.98 -10.89
N ASP A 278 -3.10 -8.91 -11.59
CA ASP A 278 -3.00 -10.35 -11.33
C ASP A 278 -1.62 -10.87 -11.76
N GLU A 279 -0.88 -11.44 -10.81
CA GLU A 279 0.00 -12.58 -11.07
C GLU A 279 -0.82 -13.86 -10.86
N THR A 280 -0.74 -14.76 -11.83
CA THR A 280 -1.49 -16.02 -11.85
C THR A 280 -1.14 -16.93 -10.68
N ALA A 281 -2.09 -17.16 -9.77
CA ALA A 281 -2.14 -18.36 -8.95
C ALA A 281 -3.59 -18.86 -8.85
N ASN A 282 -3.82 -20.09 -9.29
CA ASN A 282 -5.09 -20.79 -9.17
C ASN A 282 -5.31 -21.13 -7.69
N VAL A 283 -6.02 -20.27 -6.95
CA VAL A 283 -6.34 -20.50 -5.53
C VAL A 283 -7.71 -21.15 -5.42
N THR A 284 -7.73 -22.44 -5.10
CA THR A 284 -8.94 -23.14 -4.65
C THR A 284 -9.32 -22.67 -3.25
N PRO A 285 -10.61 -22.41 -2.95
CA PRO A 285 -11.03 -21.93 -1.64
C PRO A 285 -10.82 -23.00 -0.56
N VAL A 286 -10.18 -22.60 0.54
CA VAL A 286 -10.05 -23.38 1.79
C VAL A 286 -10.58 -22.52 2.95
N SER A 287 -11.53 -23.06 3.72
CA SER A 287 -12.37 -22.32 4.66
C SER A 287 -11.66 -21.75 5.89
N ALA A 288 -12.17 -20.63 6.41
CA ALA A 288 -11.84 -19.90 7.66
C ALA A 288 -11.69 -20.72 8.97
N ALA A 289 -12.06 -22.01 8.98
CA ALA A 289 -12.07 -22.84 10.18
C ALA A 289 -10.67 -23.11 10.78
N GLU A 290 -9.59 -22.95 10.01
CA GLU A 290 -8.21 -23.19 10.49
C GLU A 290 -7.67 -22.15 11.48
N LEU A 291 -8.31 -20.97 11.58
CA LEU A 291 -7.95 -19.91 12.53
C LEU A 291 -8.72 -19.99 13.86
N GLY A 292 -9.62 -20.97 14.02
CA GLY A 292 -10.31 -21.21 15.29
C GLY A 292 -11.43 -20.22 15.63
N PHE A 293 -11.99 -19.53 14.63
CA PHE A 293 -13.23 -18.75 14.83
C PHE A 293 -14.35 -19.71 15.27
N LYS A 294 -14.94 -19.47 16.45
CA LYS A 294 -15.88 -20.40 17.06
C LYS A 294 -17.21 -20.44 16.30
N ASP A 295 -17.52 -21.58 15.68
CA ASP A 295 -18.89 -21.94 15.29
C ASP A 295 -19.66 -22.51 16.50
N PHE A 296 -20.92 -22.11 16.66
CA PHE A 296 -21.83 -22.73 17.61
C PHE A 296 -23.05 -23.32 16.90
N GLU A 297 -23.12 -24.65 16.92
CA GLU A 297 -24.35 -25.42 16.76
C GLU A 297 -25.35 -25.04 17.87
N SER A 298 -26.54 -24.57 17.49
CA SER A 298 -27.66 -24.49 18.43
C SER A 298 -28.37 -25.84 18.50
N GLY A 299 -28.13 -26.56 19.59
CA GLY A 299 -28.78 -27.83 19.89
C GLY A 299 -30.23 -27.69 20.37
N GLN A 300 -31.08 -28.50 19.72
CA GLN A 300 -32.24 -29.25 20.20
C GLN A 300 -33.56 -28.56 20.60
N SER A 301 -34.63 -28.92 19.87
CA SER A 301 -35.85 -29.45 20.48
C SER A 301 -36.45 -30.54 19.59
N GLU A 302 -36.76 -31.67 20.20
CA GLU A 302 -37.40 -32.87 19.67
C GLU A 302 -38.71 -32.61 18.92
N PHE A 303 -39.01 -33.40 17.89
CA PHE A 303 -40.28 -34.12 17.75
C PHE A 303 -40.08 -35.39 16.88
N GLN A 304 -40.82 -36.42 17.26
CA GLN A 304 -40.65 -37.84 16.98
C GLN A 304 -41.47 -38.34 15.78
N GLU A 305 -40.97 -39.41 15.15
CA GLU A 305 -41.66 -40.48 14.39
C GLU A 305 -42.39 -40.17 13.06
N ALA A 306 -41.92 -40.80 11.97
CA ALA A 306 -42.48 -42.09 11.55
C ALA A 306 -41.59 -42.76 10.48
N GLU A 307 -41.37 -44.06 10.68
CA GLU A 307 -40.65 -44.99 9.80
C GLU A 307 -41.47 -45.35 8.54
N THR A 308 -40.78 -45.60 7.41
CA THR A 308 -41.02 -46.82 6.62
C THR A 308 -39.81 -47.16 5.73
N GLU A 309 -39.32 -48.40 5.91
CA GLU A 309 -38.56 -49.29 5.01
C GLU A 309 -39.10 -49.26 3.55
N ALA A 310 -38.41 -49.67 2.47
CA ALA A 310 -37.06 -50.11 2.14
C ALA A 310 -37.02 -50.32 0.60
N GLU A 311 -35.87 -50.12 -0.04
CA GLU A 311 -35.20 -51.01 -1.03
C GLU A 311 -34.27 -50.26 -2.00
N ASP A 312 -33.08 -50.86 -2.11
CA ASP A 312 -31.78 -50.51 -2.72
C ASP A 312 -31.71 -50.88 -4.23
N PRO A 313 -30.59 -50.78 -5.00
CA PRO A 313 -29.48 -49.81 -5.08
C PRO A 313 -29.33 -49.20 -6.50
N ASN A 314 -28.71 -48.01 -6.60
CA ASN A 314 -27.62 -47.78 -7.56
C ASN A 314 -26.77 -46.56 -7.16
N GLU A 315 -25.54 -46.80 -6.71
CA GLU A 315 -24.49 -45.78 -6.55
C GLU A 315 -23.99 -45.34 -7.95
N THR A 316 -23.63 -44.09 -8.22
CA THR A 316 -22.43 -43.43 -7.69
C THR A 316 -22.41 -41.93 -8.06
N ALA A 317 -21.78 -41.15 -7.17
CA ALA A 317 -21.34 -39.74 -7.26
C ALA A 317 -22.41 -38.64 -7.06
N ILE A 318 -22.61 -38.27 -5.79
CA ILE A 318 -23.32 -37.06 -5.35
C ILE A 318 -22.27 -35.96 -5.11
N ASP A 319 -22.38 -34.89 -5.90
CA ASP A 319 -21.79 -33.59 -5.65
C ASP A 319 -22.63 -32.88 -4.56
N VAL A 320 -21.99 -32.43 -3.48
CA VAL A 320 -22.68 -31.81 -2.34
C VAL A 320 -22.74 -30.30 -2.58
N PRO A 321 -23.93 -29.69 -2.72
CA PRO A 321 -24.05 -28.25 -2.77
C PRO A 321 -24.15 -27.74 -1.32
N THR A 322 -23.06 -27.20 -0.77
CA THR A 322 -23.12 -26.41 0.47
C THR A 322 -23.03 -24.93 0.15
N SER A 323 -24.14 -24.41 -0.38
CA SER A 323 -24.44 -22.97 -0.35
C SER A 323 -25.40 -22.73 0.82
N PHE A 324 -24.87 -22.20 1.93
CA PHE A 324 -25.70 -21.49 2.89
C PHE A 324 -25.71 -20.02 2.48
N GLY A 325 -26.80 -19.63 1.81
CA GLY A 325 -27.08 -18.26 1.36
C GLY A 325 -28.28 -18.27 0.42
N ILE A 326 -29.45 -17.89 0.93
CA ILE A 326 -30.78 -18.00 0.31
C ILE A 326 -30.87 -17.24 -1.04
N PRO A 327 -31.40 -17.83 -2.14
CA PRO A 327 -31.69 -17.12 -3.38
C PRO A 327 -33.15 -16.63 -3.45
N ILE A 328 -33.40 -15.42 -3.99
CA ILE A 328 -34.71 -15.04 -4.53
C ILE A 328 -34.53 -14.28 -5.86
N LYS A 329 -35.21 -14.79 -6.91
CA LYS A 329 -35.33 -14.23 -8.26
C LYS A 329 -36.56 -13.29 -8.36
N ALA A 330 -36.49 -12.36 -9.31
CA ALA A 330 -37.36 -11.21 -9.58
C ALA A 330 -38.86 -11.44 -9.82
N GLU A 331 -39.69 -10.40 -9.59
CA GLU A 331 -40.71 -9.96 -10.58
C GLU A 331 -41.34 -8.56 -10.33
N SER A 332 -41.35 -7.76 -11.41
CA SER A 332 -42.33 -6.80 -11.95
C SER A 332 -43.31 -5.99 -11.07
N ALA A 333 -43.33 -4.66 -11.28
CA ALA A 333 -44.56 -3.89 -11.59
C ALA A 333 -44.33 -2.43 -12.08
N LYS A 334 -44.61 -2.23 -13.38
CA LYS A 334 -45.52 -1.22 -13.99
C LYS A 334 -45.20 0.29 -14.01
N GLU A 335 -44.79 0.73 -15.21
CA GLU A 335 -45.36 1.80 -16.09
C GLU A 335 -46.26 2.94 -15.57
N PHE A 336 -45.79 4.17 -15.88
CA PHE A 336 -46.46 5.41 -16.38
C PHE A 336 -47.55 6.11 -15.52
N PRO A 337 -47.88 7.43 -15.73
CA PRO A 337 -47.48 8.36 -16.80
C PRO A 337 -47.09 9.80 -16.36
N SER A 338 -46.64 10.59 -17.35
CA SER A 338 -46.56 12.05 -17.33
C SER A 338 -47.92 12.74 -17.12
N GLN A 339 -47.93 13.94 -16.54
CA GLN A 339 -48.75 15.07 -17.01
C GLN A 339 -48.31 16.42 -16.43
N LYS A 340 -48.49 17.45 -17.27
CA LYS A 340 -48.34 18.88 -17.04
C LYS A 340 -49.39 19.41 -16.05
N GLU A 341 -49.08 20.47 -15.30
CA GLU A 341 -49.62 21.84 -15.48
C GLU A 341 -49.44 22.71 -14.21
N GLN A 342 -48.98 23.95 -14.45
CA GLN A 342 -49.38 25.24 -13.85
C GLN A 342 -49.28 25.50 -12.34
N ASP A 343 -48.41 26.48 -11.99
CA ASP A 343 -48.75 27.83 -11.45
C ASP A 343 -48.87 27.78 -9.91
N GLU A 344 -48.37 28.72 -9.09
CA GLU A 344 -48.18 30.16 -9.27
C GLU A 344 -47.33 30.71 -8.09
N SER A 345 -46.68 31.86 -8.31
CA SER A 345 -46.32 32.91 -7.33
C SER A 345 -45.12 32.63 -6.40
N GLU A 346 -44.08 33.46 -6.31
CA GLU A 346 -44.13 34.89 -5.95
C GLU A 346 -43.01 35.75 -6.56
N ARG A 347 -43.33 37.05 -6.61
CA ARG A 347 -42.66 38.18 -7.27
C ARG A 347 -41.45 38.69 -6.46
N HIS A 348 -40.47 39.34 -7.10
CA HIS A 348 -40.31 40.80 -7.06
C HIS A 348 -39.12 41.33 -7.92
N HIS A 349 -39.49 42.12 -8.94
CA HIS A 349 -38.89 43.40 -9.41
C HIS A 349 -37.37 43.53 -9.66
N SER A 350 -36.99 43.87 -10.90
CA SER A 350 -36.79 45.28 -11.33
C SER A 350 -36.22 45.43 -12.77
N LYS A 351 -37.03 46.05 -13.66
CA LYS A 351 -36.76 47.03 -14.74
C LYS A 351 -35.48 46.87 -15.61
N THR A 352 -35.58 46.87 -16.94
CA THR A 352 -35.96 48.05 -17.75
C THR A 352 -36.39 47.65 -19.17
N ALA A 353 -37.38 48.35 -19.69
CA ALA A 353 -38.19 48.02 -20.86
C ALA A 353 -37.73 48.70 -22.16
N GLU A 354 -37.97 47.99 -23.26
CA GLU A 354 -38.19 48.49 -24.61
C GLU A 354 -39.67 48.93 -24.76
N PRO A 355 -40.00 49.86 -25.68
CA PRO A 355 -41.34 49.84 -26.25
C PRO A 355 -41.39 50.00 -27.78
N GLU A 356 -42.27 49.24 -28.41
CA GLU A 356 -42.73 49.41 -29.79
C GLU A 356 -43.77 50.54 -29.95
N GLY A 357 -43.61 51.31 -31.04
CA GLY A 357 -44.67 51.98 -31.84
C GLY A 357 -45.31 53.26 -31.27
N PRO A 358 -45.77 54.24 -32.11
CA PRO A 358 -46.61 53.98 -33.30
C PRO A 358 -46.46 54.93 -34.53
N LYS A 359 -47.16 54.50 -35.60
CA LYS A 359 -47.63 55.10 -36.88
C LYS A 359 -47.56 56.64 -37.17
N LYS A 360 -47.23 56.91 -38.46
CA LYS A 360 -47.72 57.93 -39.45
C LYS A 360 -47.42 59.43 -39.26
N GLU A 361 -46.74 60.07 -40.24
CA GLU A 361 -47.28 61.14 -41.13
C GLU A 361 -46.27 61.72 -42.14
N LYS A 362 -46.78 62.03 -43.36
CA LYS A 362 -46.40 63.09 -44.34
C LYS A 362 -45.00 63.00 -45.01
N GLN A 363 -44.82 63.28 -46.30
CA GLN A 363 -45.43 64.31 -47.16
C GLN A 363 -45.23 63.98 -48.66
N LYS A 364 -46.26 64.26 -49.47
CA LYS A 364 -46.19 64.26 -50.94
C LYS A 364 -45.60 65.59 -51.41
N ALA A 365 -44.61 65.57 -52.30
CA ALA A 365 -44.24 66.71 -53.13
C ALA A 365 -44.55 66.41 -54.60
N LYS A 366 -45.24 67.36 -55.23
CA LYS A 366 -45.78 67.30 -56.58
C LYS A 366 -44.69 67.53 -57.64
N MET A 367 -44.76 66.77 -58.72
CA MET A 367 -44.09 67.05 -59.98
C MET A 367 -44.83 68.18 -60.71
N GLY A 368 -44.10 69.19 -61.16
CA GLY A 368 -44.55 70.24 -62.08
C GLY A 368 -43.57 70.36 -63.25
N PHE A 369 -44.11 70.24 -64.46
CA PHE A 369 -43.48 70.23 -65.78
C PHE A 369 -42.42 71.32 -66.01
N PHE A 370 -41.34 70.97 -66.75
CA PHE A 370 -40.89 71.75 -67.92
C PHE A 370 -40.21 70.84 -68.95
N LYS A 371 -40.77 70.83 -70.17
CA LYS A 371 -40.10 70.41 -71.41
C LYS A 371 -39.01 71.42 -71.73
N SER A 372 -37.82 70.96 -72.12
CA SER A 372 -37.06 71.64 -73.16
C SER A 372 -36.14 70.66 -73.89
N HIS A 373 -36.28 70.65 -75.21
CA HIS A 373 -35.38 70.01 -76.16
C HIS A 373 -33.97 70.55 -75.99
N HIS A 374 -32.96 69.66 -75.90
CA HIS A 374 -31.67 69.85 -76.58
C HIS A 374 -31.00 68.49 -76.82
N LYS A 375 -30.65 68.23 -78.08
CA LYS A 375 -29.86 67.07 -78.50
C LYS A 375 -28.41 67.27 -78.04
N ASN A 376 -27.98 66.56 -77.00
CA ASN A 376 -26.57 66.53 -76.58
C ASN A 376 -26.00 65.11 -76.78
N PRO A 377 -24.99 64.89 -77.63
CA PRO A 377 -24.46 63.55 -77.93
C PRO A 377 -23.60 62.95 -76.80
N LYS A 378 -23.60 63.53 -75.59
CA LYS A 378 -22.75 63.10 -74.46
C LYS A 378 -23.35 61.96 -73.62
N ILE A 379 -24.62 61.59 -73.81
CA ILE A 379 -25.28 60.48 -73.10
C ILE A 379 -24.86 59.11 -73.68
N PHE A 380 -24.54 59.03 -74.97
CA PHE A 380 -24.05 57.80 -75.61
C PHE A 380 -22.60 57.46 -75.21
N ILE A 381 -21.78 58.45 -74.86
CA ILE A 381 -20.41 58.24 -74.36
C ILE A 381 -20.45 57.66 -72.93
N GLY A 382 -21.33 58.17 -72.05
CA GLY A 382 -21.49 57.63 -70.70
C GLY A 382 -22.05 56.20 -70.67
N LEU A 383 -22.99 55.88 -71.56
CA LEU A 383 -23.54 54.53 -71.70
C LEU A 383 -22.50 53.55 -72.29
N GLY A 384 -21.71 53.99 -73.27
CA GLY A 384 -20.63 53.20 -73.88
C GLY A 384 -19.47 52.93 -72.90
N VAL A 385 -19.09 53.91 -72.09
CA VAL A 385 -18.08 53.74 -71.03
C VAL A 385 -18.60 52.84 -69.91
N GLY A 386 -19.88 52.99 -69.50
CA GLY A 386 -20.49 52.11 -68.51
C GLY A 386 -20.60 50.67 -68.98
N LEU A 387 -20.99 50.43 -70.23
CA LEU A 387 -21.04 49.09 -70.81
C LEU A 387 -19.63 48.50 -71.02
N GLY A 388 -18.66 49.32 -71.44
CA GLY A 388 -17.25 48.91 -71.56
C GLY A 388 -16.63 48.50 -70.22
N LEU A 389 -16.91 49.25 -69.15
CA LEU A 389 -16.49 48.90 -67.78
C LEU A 389 -17.20 47.65 -67.26
N LEU A 390 -18.48 47.45 -67.59
CA LEU A 390 -19.20 46.23 -67.25
C LEU A 390 -18.58 45.00 -67.95
N VAL A 391 -18.27 45.11 -69.24
CA VAL A 391 -17.63 44.02 -69.99
C VAL A 391 -16.21 43.76 -69.48
N LEU A 392 -15.43 44.80 -69.15
CA LEU A 392 -14.13 44.64 -68.51
C LEU A 392 -14.22 44.04 -67.11
N ALA A 393 -15.24 44.36 -66.33
CA ALA A 393 -15.48 43.74 -65.02
C ALA A 393 -15.88 42.26 -65.16
N ILE A 394 -16.66 41.90 -66.20
CA ILE A 394 -17.00 40.51 -66.49
C ILE A 394 -15.77 39.73 -66.96
N ILE A 395 -14.99 40.28 -67.89
CA ILE A 395 -13.74 39.66 -68.37
C ILE A 395 -12.73 39.55 -67.22
N GLY A 396 -12.57 40.61 -66.43
CA GLY A 396 -11.70 40.63 -65.24
C GLY A 396 -12.15 39.60 -64.21
N GLY A 397 -13.45 39.52 -63.92
CA GLY A 397 -14.02 38.48 -63.05
C GLY A 397 -13.78 37.07 -63.60
N PHE A 398 -13.91 36.86 -64.90
CA PHE A 398 -13.64 35.58 -65.55
C PHE A 398 -12.14 35.23 -65.47
N VAL A 399 -11.24 36.18 -65.74
CA VAL A 399 -9.79 35.99 -65.63
C VAL A 399 -9.38 35.69 -64.18
N LEU A 400 -9.96 36.38 -63.20
CA LEU A 400 -9.71 36.11 -61.77
C LEU A 400 -10.20 34.72 -61.35
N LEU A 401 -11.35 34.27 -61.87
CA LEU A 401 -11.84 32.90 -61.64
C LEU A 401 -11.00 31.82 -62.34
N PHE A 402 -10.38 32.13 -63.47
CA PHE A 402 -9.52 31.20 -64.22
C PHE A 402 -8.07 31.15 -63.74
N GLN A 403 -7.59 32.18 -63.02
CA GLN A 403 -6.24 32.21 -62.44
C GLN A 403 -6.20 31.95 -60.93
N SER A 404 -7.36 31.71 -60.30
CA SER A 404 -7.38 31.44 -58.88
C SER A 404 -6.69 30.12 -58.50
N THR A 405 -6.01 30.09 -57.36
CA THR A 405 -5.44 28.87 -56.78
C THR A 405 -5.97 28.71 -55.38
N ALA A 406 -5.99 27.47 -54.89
CA ALA A 406 -6.33 27.18 -53.51
C ALA A 406 -5.30 26.27 -52.87
N ASP A 407 -5.02 26.54 -51.60
CA ASP A 407 -4.16 25.75 -50.74
C ASP A 407 -5.02 25.27 -49.56
N VAL A 408 -4.99 23.96 -49.31
CA VAL A 408 -5.78 23.30 -48.28
C VAL A 408 -4.82 22.54 -47.36
N ALA A 409 -4.61 23.11 -46.18
CA ALA A 409 -3.85 22.48 -45.12
C ALA A 409 -4.78 21.65 -44.24
N VAL A 410 -4.46 20.37 -44.08
CA VAL A 410 -5.22 19.39 -43.29
C VAL A 410 -4.42 18.98 -42.07
N ALA A 411 -4.97 19.19 -40.88
CA ALA A 411 -4.41 18.68 -39.63
C ALA A 411 -5.04 17.32 -39.30
N LEU A 412 -4.20 16.36 -38.90
CA LEU A 412 -4.65 15.00 -38.57
C LEU A 412 -5.14 14.91 -37.13
N SER A 413 -6.15 14.07 -36.90
CA SER A 413 -6.57 13.66 -35.56
C SER A 413 -5.65 12.52 -35.09
N LYS A 414 -4.55 12.90 -34.43
CA LYS A 414 -3.61 11.96 -33.82
C LYS A 414 -4.28 11.24 -32.65
N LYS A 415 -3.99 9.95 -32.49
CA LYS A 415 -4.49 9.15 -31.37
C LYS A 415 -3.33 8.59 -30.57
N VAL A 416 -3.29 8.83 -29.27
CA VAL A 416 -2.33 8.17 -28.38
C VAL A 416 -2.71 6.70 -28.26
N ILE A 417 -1.76 5.82 -28.53
CA ILE A 417 -1.85 4.37 -28.28
C ILE A 417 -0.86 4.05 -27.17
N THR A 418 -1.33 3.26 -26.21
CA THR A 418 -0.54 2.80 -25.08
C THR A 418 -0.57 1.28 -25.03
N THR A 419 0.54 0.68 -24.64
CA THR A 419 0.69 -0.76 -24.39
C THR A 419 1.49 -0.93 -23.12
N GLU A 420 1.02 -1.84 -22.28
CA GLU A 420 1.78 -2.33 -21.15
C GLU A 420 2.34 -3.70 -21.53
N ALA A 421 3.63 -3.92 -21.29
CA ALA A 421 4.29 -5.19 -21.57
C ALA A 421 5.30 -5.52 -20.48
N THR A 422 5.27 -6.77 -20.03
CA THR A 422 6.33 -7.35 -19.23
C THR A 422 7.49 -7.72 -20.16
N ILE A 423 8.66 -7.14 -19.91
CA ILE A 423 9.87 -7.31 -20.71
C ILE A 423 10.92 -7.97 -19.84
N GLU A 424 11.49 -9.07 -20.31
CA GLU A 424 12.66 -9.64 -19.66
C GLU A 424 13.88 -8.79 -20.01
N VAL A 425 14.68 -8.40 -19.02
CA VAL A 425 15.94 -7.68 -19.19
C VAL A 425 17.08 -8.62 -18.84
N ARG A 426 17.94 -8.93 -19.81
CA ARG A 426 18.97 -9.97 -19.67
C ARG A 426 20.34 -9.49 -20.13
N ALA A 427 21.35 -9.74 -19.29
CA ALA A 427 22.75 -9.51 -19.61
C ALA A 427 23.32 -10.56 -20.57
N GLY A 428 24.35 -10.17 -21.33
CA GLY A 428 25.11 -11.08 -22.19
C GLY A 428 24.46 -11.38 -23.56
N LEU A 429 23.37 -10.68 -23.90
CA LEU A 429 22.79 -10.72 -25.24
C LEU A 429 23.53 -9.78 -26.19
N ALA A 430 23.77 -10.22 -27.42
CA ALA A 430 24.40 -9.38 -28.44
C ALA A 430 23.45 -8.29 -29.00
N ALA A 431 22.14 -8.51 -28.93
CA ALA A 431 21.09 -7.58 -29.34
C ALA A 431 19.75 -7.95 -28.67
N THR A 432 18.83 -6.99 -28.60
CA THR A 432 17.44 -7.17 -28.13
C THR A 432 16.69 -8.19 -29.00
N ASP A 433 16.03 -9.16 -28.36
CA ASP A 433 15.16 -10.14 -28.99
C ASP A 433 13.72 -9.63 -28.95
N VAL A 434 13.26 -9.13 -30.09
CA VAL A 434 11.93 -8.52 -30.23
C VAL A 434 10.82 -9.57 -30.23
N GLU A 435 11.08 -10.79 -30.73
CA GLU A 435 10.08 -11.85 -30.87
C GLU A 435 9.70 -12.44 -29.51
N ASN A 436 10.71 -12.58 -28.63
CA ASN A 436 10.53 -13.13 -27.29
C ASN A 436 10.40 -12.07 -26.19
N ALA A 437 10.31 -10.78 -26.56
CA ALA A 437 10.25 -9.66 -25.63
C ALA A 437 11.40 -9.62 -24.60
N VAL A 438 12.64 -9.88 -25.06
CA VAL A 438 13.84 -9.87 -24.22
C VAL A 438 14.75 -8.69 -24.59
N LEU A 439 14.89 -7.76 -23.67
CA LEU A 439 15.77 -6.60 -23.74
C LEU A 439 17.22 -6.97 -23.38
N ALA A 440 18.15 -6.56 -24.24
CA ALA A 440 19.57 -6.70 -23.94
C ALA A 440 20.00 -5.65 -22.89
N ALA A 441 20.76 -6.12 -21.89
CA ALA A 441 21.35 -5.30 -20.84
C ALA A 441 22.85 -5.57 -20.67
N GLU A 442 23.51 -4.67 -19.95
CA GLU A 442 24.90 -4.79 -19.51
C GLU A 442 24.96 -4.81 -17.98
N THR A 443 26.03 -5.39 -17.44
CA THR A 443 26.30 -5.42 -15.99
C THR A 443 27.30 -4.34 -15.64
N VAL A 444 26.98 -3.51 -14.64
CA VAL A 444 27.89 -2.50 -14.09
C VAL A 444 28.28 -2.90 -12.67
N LYS A 445 29.59 -2.83 -12.37
CA LYS A 445 30.13 -3.13 -11.04
C LYS A 445 30.54 -1.86 -10.34
N HIS A 446 30.27 -1.78 -9.04
CA HIS A 446 30.71 -0.69 -8.20
C HIS A 446 31.13 -1.19 -6.82
N THR A 447 32.15 -0.56 -6.24
CA THR A 447 32.67 -0.92 -4.92
C THR A 447 32.53 0.24 -3.98
N VAL A 448 31.90 0.00 -2.83
CA VAL A 448 31.72 0.96 -1.74
C VAL A 448 32.29 0.38 -0.44
N SER A 449 32.71 1.26 0.45
CA SER A 449 33.24 0.89 1.76
C SER A 449 32.81 1.89 2.81
N GLY A 450 32.53 1.39 4.02
CA GLY A 450 32.16 2.22 5.16
C GLY A 450 32.46 1.52 6.48
N GLU A 451 32.19 2.24 7.56
CA GLU A 451 32.38 1.75 8.93
C GLU A 451 31.19 2.15 9.79
N ASN A 452 30.80 1.27 10.72
CA ASN A 452 29.75 1.53 11.71
C ASN A 452 30.26 1.13 13.09
N THR A 453 30.09 2.01 14.07
CA THR A 453 30.50 1.80 15.46
C THR A 453 29.29 1.75 16.35
N ILE A 454 29.13 0.66 17.09
CA ILE A 454 28.02 0.48 18.04
C ILE A 454 28.54 0.20 19.44
N LEU A 455 27.70 0.42 20.45
CA LEU A 455 27.99 0.05 21.84
C LEU A 455 27.84 -1.46 22.02
N THR A 456 28.77 -2.10 22.73
CA THR A 456 28.72 -3.54 23.03
C THR A 456 27.64 -3.83 24.05
N THR A 457 26.74 -4.79 23.81
CA THR A 457 25.64 -5.11 24.74
C THR A 457 25.89 -6.35 25.58
N GLY A 458 26.87 -7.17 25.20
CA GLY A 458 27.26 -8.36 25.96
C GLY A 458 27.71 -7.99 27.38
N VAL A 459 27.32 -8.82 28.36
CA VAL A 459 27.74 -8.67 29.76
C VAL A 459 28.45 -9.94 30.18
N LYS A 460 29.63 -9.77 30.79
CA LYS A 460 30.42 -10.85 31.37
C LYS A 460 30.75 -10.52 32.81
N VAL A 461 30.61 -11.49 33.70
CA VAL A 461 31.06 -11.34 35.09
C VAL A 461 32.51 -11.78 35.16
N VAL A 462 33.39 -10.88 35.64
CA VAL A 462 34.81 -11.16 35.86
C VAL A 462 35.17 -10.88 37.31
N GLY A 463 36.15 -11.61 37.84
CA GLY A 463 36.44 -11.54 39.26
C GLY A 463 37.47 -12.57 39.72
N GLU A 464 37.65 -12.63 41.04
CA GLU A 464 38.56 -13.57 41.69
C GLU A 464 37.75 -14.54 42.58
N ASN A 465 38.19 -15.79 42.65
CA ASN A 465 37.64 -16.80 43.55
C ASN A 465 38.17 -16.57 44.97
N ALA A 466 37.30 -16.73 45.96
CA ALA A 466 37.73 -16.72 47.36
C ALA A 466 38.62 -17.93 47.68
N LYS A 467 39.66 -17.72 48.49
CA LYS A 467 40.54 -18.78 48.96
C LYS A 467 40.58 -18.79 50.48
N GLY A 468 40.79 -19.98 51.04
CA GLY A 468 40.99 -20.08 52.47
C GLY A 468 41.43 -21.46 52.93
N THR A 469 41.69 -21.56 54.23
CA THR A 469 42.18 -22.77 54.89
C THR A 469 41.06 -23.38 55.71
N ILE A 470 40.87 -24.68 55.55
CA ILE A 470 39.93 -25.48 56.34
C ILE A 470 40.67 -26.52 57.15
N THR A 471 40.12 -26.86 58.31
CA THR A 471 40.47 -28.08 59.04
C THR A 471 39.44 -29.15 58.70
N LEU A 472 39.89 -30.24 58.09
CA LEU A 472 39.11 -31.44 57.86
C LEU A 472 39.12 -32.32 59.12
N TYR A 473 37.99 -32.96 59.40
CA TYR A 473 37.81 -33.87 60.53
C TYR A 473 37.34 -35.23 60.02
N ASN A 474 38.04 -36.28 60.44
CA ASN A 474 37.65 -37.68 60.23
C ASN A 474 37.21 -38.28 61.55
N LYS A 475 35.92 -38.64 61.61
CA LYS A 475 35.28 -39.25 62.77
C LYS A 475 35.28 -40.78 62.68
N THR A 476 35.88 -41.36 61.64
CA THR A 476 36.00 -42.81 61.43
C THR A 476 37.33 -43.35 61.94
N THR A 477 37.49 -44.67 62.04
CA THR A 477 38.72 -45.32 62.54
C THR A 477 39.66 -45.76 61.42
N ALA A 478 39.49 -45.25 60.20
CA ALA A 478 40.35 -45.52 59.05
C ALA A 478 40.77 -44.22 58.38
N ASP A 479 42.00 -44.18 57.86
CA ASP A 479 42.49 -43.05 57.07
C ASP A 479 41.63 -42.87 55.80
N LYS A 480 41.51 -41.64 55.34
CA LYS A 480 40.70 -41.31 54.16
C LYS A 480 41.48 -40.43 53.19
N ASP A 481 41.70 -40.94 51.98
CA ASP A 481 42.22 -40.15 50.88
C ASP A 481 41.09 -39.32 50.24
N LEU A 482 41.34 -38.02 50.08
CA LEU A 482 40.50 -37.06 49.38
C LEU A 482 41.34 -36.41 48.29
N GLY A 483 40.89 -36.51 47.04
CA GLY A 483 41.63 -35.92 45.92
C GLY A 483 41.42 -34.41 45.80
N ALA A 484 42.34 -33.73 45.13
CA ALA A 484 42.16 -32.37 44.62
C ALA A 484 40.86 -32.30 43.82
N GLY A 485 40.11 -31.21 43.98
CA GLY A 485 38.77 -31.08 43.41
C GLY A 485 37.65 -31.67 44.26
N THR A 486 37.94 -32.32 45.39
CA THR A 486 36.88 -32.74 46.33
C THR A 486 36.09 -31.53 46.80
N VAL A 487 34.77 -31.56 46.60
CA VAL A 487 33.89 -30.42 46.92
C VAL A 487 33.63 -30.35 48.41
N VAL A 488 33.75 -29.16 48.99
CA VAL A 488 33.40 -28.82 50.38
C VAL A 488 32.37 -27.70 50.35
N LYS A 489 31.29 -27.79 51.12
CA LYS A 489 30.18 -26.83 51.07
C LYS A 489 29.91 -26.12 52.38
N ALA A 490 29.80 -24.80 52.35
CA ALA A 490 29.32 -23.96 53.44
C ALA A 490 27.92 -23.41 53.09
N GLY A 491 26.86 -24.10 53.50
CA GLY A 491 25.51 -23.82 53.02
C GLY A 491 25.41 -24.05 51.51
N ASP A 492 25.04 -23.00 50.76
CA ASP A 492 24.92 -23.05 49.29
C ASP A 492 26.26 -22.82 48.55
N ARG A 493 27.31 -22.40 49.26
CA ARG A 493 28.62 -22.05 48.68
C ARG A 493 29.50 -23.28 48.53
N SER A 494 30.09 -23.45 47.36
CA SER A 494 30.94 -24.61 47.04
C SER A 494 32.40 -24.21 46.88
N TYR A 495 33.27 -25.06 47.40
CA TYR A 495 34.72 -24.92 47.35
C TYR A 495 35.34 -26.25 46.94
N THR A 496 36.53 -26.24 46.36
CA THR A 496 37.27 -27.45 45.99
C THR A 496 38.61 -27.47 46.68
N LEU A 497 39.04 -28.65 47.12
CA LEU A 497 40.42 -28.88 47.59
C LEU A 497 41.43 -28.56 46.48
N ASP A 498 42.48 -27.84 46.84
CA ASP A 498 43.54 -27.45 45.90
C ASP A 498 44.54 -28.60 45.64
N GLU A 499 44.65 -29.56 46.55
CA GLU A 499 45.59 -30.69 46.49
C GLU A 499 45.00 -32.00 47.02
N ASP A 500 45.66 -33.13 46.72
CA ASP A 500 45.34 -34.44 47.28
C ASP A 500 45.76 -34.51 48.75
N VAL A 501 44.87 -34.99 49.62
CA VAL A 501 45.13 -35.07 51.06
C VAL A 501 44.72 -36.42 51.66
N THR A 502 45.53 -36.93 52.58
CA THR A 502 45.22 -38.14 53.37
C THR A 502 44.83 -37.73 54.79
N LEU A 503 43.54 -37.81 55.09
CA LEU A 503 42.96 -37.42 56.36
C LEU A 503 43.08 -38.58 57.37
N PRO A 504 43.88 -38.44 58.46
CA PRO A 504 44.15 -39.54 59.39
C PRO A 504 42.89 -40.03 60.12
N ALA A 505 42.90 -41.28 60.57
CA ALA A 505 41.83 -41.88 61.39
C ALA A 505 41.67 -41.22 62.76
N ALA A 506 40.47 -41.30 63.34
CA ALA A 506 40.21 -40.96 64.74
C ALA A 506 40.88 -41.99 65.68
N SER A 507 41.46 -41.49 66.77
CA SER A 507 42.01 -42.34 67.84
C SER A 507 40.98 -42.56 68.94
N VAL A 508 40.93 -43.78 69.48
CA VAL A 508 40.05 -44.15 70.61
C VAL A 508 40.93 -44.61 71.76
N THR A 509 40.81 -43.94 72.91
CA THR A 509 41.50 -44.31 74.15
C THR A 509 40.48 -44.63 75.24
N GLU A 510 40.64 -45.79 75.88
CA GLU A 510 39.83 -46.14 77.05
C GLU A 510 40.30 -45.35 78.27
N THR A 511 39.36 -44.66 78.91
CA THR A 511 39.60 -43.95 80.17
C THR A 511 38.73 -44.54 81.27
N THR A 512 39.06 -44.25 82.53
CA THR A 512 38.26 -44.65 83.71
C THR A 512 36.82 -44.10 83.69
N SER A 513 36.49 -43.19 82.78
CA SER A 513 35.18 -42.55 82.63
C SER A 513 34.46 -42.90 81.32
N GLY A 514 35.00 -43.83 80.52
CA GLY A 514 34.46 -44.26 79.22
C GLY A 514 35.47 -44.17 78.06
N GLU A 515 35.02 -44.40 76.83
CA GLU A 515 35.83 -44.22 75.62
C GLU A 515 35.99 -42.72 75.29
N LYS A 516 37.24 -42.26 75.17
CA LYS A 516 37.57 -40.94 74.62
C LYS A 516 37.95 -41.10 73.16
N LYS A 517 37.21 -40.43 72.27
CA LYS A 517 37.47 -40.41 70.82
C LYS A 517 38.02 -39.05 70.42
N GLU A 518 39.24 -39.02 69.89
CA GLU A 518 39.85 -37.82 69.29
C GLU A 518 39.81 -37.97 67.77
N TYR A 519 39.15 -37.02 67.09
CA TYR A 519 39.01 -37.07 65.64
C TYR A 519 40.35 -36.85 64.95
N GLY A 520 40.57 -37.53 63.83
CA GLY A 520 41.72 -37.24 62.97
C GLY A 520 41.50 -35.89 62.28
N THR A 521 42.54 -35.05 62.27
CA THR A 521 42.45 -33.69 61.73
C THR A 521 43.56 -33.42 60.74
N LEU A 522 43.27 -32.65 59.68
CA LEU A 522 44.25 -32.16 58.73
C LEU A 522 43.83 -30.78 58.22
N GLU A 523 44.78 -29.85 58.14
CA GLU A 523 44.56 -28.54 57.51
C GLU A 523 44.87 -28.61 56.02
N THR A 524 44.03 -27.99 55.19
CA THR A 524 44.23 -27.92 53.74
C THR A 524 43.64 -26.63 53.16
N GLN A 525 44.03 -26.30 51.92
CA GLN A 525 43.55 -25.13 51.19
C GLN A 525 42.39 -25.48 50.26
N VAL A 526 41.44 -24.56 50.18
CA VAL A 526 40.32 -24.66 49.26
C VAL A 526 40.12 -23.34 48.50
N THR A 527 39.67 -23.48 47.26
CA THR A 527 39.27 -22.37 46.39
C THR A 527 37.78 -22.45 46.09
N ALA A 528 37.07 -21.33 46.16
CA ALA A 528 35.65 -21.25 45.78
C ALA A 528 35.46 -21.65 44.32
N THR A 529 34.39 -22.38 44.00
CA THR A 529 34.08 -22.79 42.62
C THR A 529 33.71 -21.59 41.75
N ASP A 530 32.93 -20.67 42.31
CA ASP A 530 32.43 -19.49 41.62
C ASP A 530 33.21 -18.24 42.05
N ILE A 531 33.43 -17.34 41.10
CA ILE A 531 33.98 -16.01 41.38
C ILE A 531 32.95 -15.17 42.15
N GLY A 532 33.42 -14.23 42.98
CA GLY A 532 32.54 -13.29 43.66
C GLY A 532 32.75 -13.18 45.16
N ALA A 533 32.26 -12.06 45.71
CA ALA A 533 32.33 -11.80 47.14
C ALA A 533 31.53 -12.82 47.97
N GLU A 534 30.55 -13.48 47.35
CA GLU A 534 29.80 -14.59 47.95
C GLU A 534 30.69 -15.79 48.28
N GLY A 535 31.86 -15.96 47.66
CA GLY A 535 32.79 -17.00 48.08
C GLY A 535 33.45 -16.72 49.44
N ASN A 536 33.39 -15.50 49.96
CA ASN A 536 33.99 -15.15 51.24
C ASN A 536 33.10 -15.62 52.40
N ILE A 537 33.67 -16.35 53.36
CA ILE A 537 32.97 -16.88 54.54
C ILE A 537 33.72 -16.50 55.81
N ALA A 538 32.98 -16.42 56.92
CA ALA A 538 33.55 -16.10 58.22
C ALA A 538 34.43 -17.24 58.74
N LYS A 539 35.28 -16.91 59.72
CA LYS A 539 36.00 -17.89 60.54
C LYS A 539 35.01 -18.83 61.25
N GLU A 540 35.43 -20.07 61.51
CA GLU A 540 34.67 -21.08 62.27
C GLU A 540 33.32 -21.45 61.61
N THR A 541 33.26 -21.34 60.28
CA THR A 541 32.10 -21.79 59.49
C THR A 541 32.19 -23.29 59.29
N GLU A 542 31.15 -24.03 59.70
CA GLU A 542 31.05 -25.48 59.48
C GLU A 542 30.71 -25.78 58.02
N MET A 543 31.34 -26.82 57.48
CA MET A 543 31.24 -27.20 56.08
C MET A 543 31.11 -28.72 55.95
N THR A 544 30.39 -29.13 54.92
CA THR A 544 30.19 -30.55 54.57
C THR A 544 31.25 -30.98 53.55
N VAL A 545 31.69 -32.25 53.61
CA VAL A 545 32.75 -32.78 52.74
C VAL A 545 32.15 -33.76 51.74
N GLY A 546 32.17 -33.42 50.46
CA GLY A 546 31.66 -34.23 49.36
C GLY A 546 30.18 -34.60 49.55
N SER A 547 29.89 -35.88 49.37
CA SER A 547 28.57 -36.48 49.64
C SER A 547 28.55 -37.28 50.96
N PHE A 548 29.57 -37.09 51.81
CA PHE A 548 29.68 -37.82 53.05
C PHE A 548 28.79 -37.22 54.14
N ALA A 549 28.33 -38.05 55.07
CA ALA A 549 27.54 -37.59 56.21
C ALA A 549 28.42 -36.83 57.21
N ASP A 550 27.88 -35.77 57.82
CA ASP A 550 28.57 -34.95 58.84
C ASP A 550 29.02 -35.78 60.06
N SER A 551 28.37 -36.91 60.32
CA SER A 551 28.78 -37.88 61.35
C SER A 551 30.07 -38.63 61.03
N THR A 552 30.53 -38.59 59.77
CA THR A 552 31.73 -39.27 59.27
C THR A 552 32.86 -38.31 58.97
N TYR A 553 32.59 -37.28 58.17
CA TYR A 553 33.56 -36.26 57.78
C TYR A 553 32.92 -34.89 57.87
N SER A 554 33.67 -33.91 58.36
CA SER A 554 33.24 -32.51 58.42
C SER A 554 34.45 -31.61 58.19
N ALA A 555 34.23 -30.36 57.80
CA ALA A 555 35.26 -29.36 57.67
C ALA A 555 34.85 -28.09 58.43
N ILE A 556 35.82 -27.33 58.92
CA ILE A 556 35.58 -26.03 59.55
C ILE A 556 36.59 -25.03 58.99
N SER A 557 36.14 -23.82 58.66
CA SER A 557 37.06 -22.74 58.26
C SER A 557 37.92 -22.28 59.44
N GLU A 558 39.23 -22.33 59.29
CA GLU A 558 40.15 -21.93 60.35
C GLU A 558 40.27 -20.40 60.44
N LYS A 559 40.15 -19.74 59.28
CA LYS A 559 40.19 -18.30 59.07
C LYS A 559 39.03 -17.88 58.17
N GLU A 560 38.74 -16.57 58.14
CA GLU A 560 37.86 -16.03 57.11
C GLU A 560 38.45 -16.28 55.72
N PHE A 561 37.59 -16.58 54.75
CA PHE A 561 37.98 -16.68 53.35
C PHE A 561 37.91 -15.30 52.75
N THR A 562 38.94 -14.94 51.98
CA THR A 562 39.06 -13.60 51.39
C THR A 562 39.54 -13.71 49.95
N GLY A 563 39.52 -12.58 49.24
CA GLY A 563 39.91 -12.50 47.82
C GLY A 563 38.76 -12.73 46.84
N GLY A 564 37.61 -13.24 47.29
CA GLY A 564 36.42 -13.34 46.44
C GLY A 564 35.93 -11.97 46.02
N SER A 565 35.88 -11.71 44.71
CA SER A 565 35.36 -10.45 44.15
C SER A 565 34.73 -10.70 42.78
N SER A 566 33.77 -9.88 42.38
CA SER A 566 33.12 -9.94 41.07
C SER A 566 32.71 -8.54 40.62
N ARG A 567 32.84 -8.27 39.32
CA ARG A 567 32.29 -7.08 38.66
C ARG A 567 31.74 -7.50 37.30
N GLU A 568 30.68 -6.82 36.89
CA GLU A 568 30.16 -6.93 35.52
C GLU A 568 30.96 -6.03 34.59
N VAL A 569 31.29 -6.56 33.42
CA VAL A 569 31.98 -5.84 32.36
C VAL A 569 31.23 -6.02 31.05
N ARG A 570 31.25 -4.98 30.22
CA ARG A 570 30.70 -5.05 28.88
C ARG A 570 31.69 -5.77 27.98
N VAL A 571 31.18 -6.66 27.16
CA VAL A 571 31.96 -7.43 26.19
C VAL A 571 31.27 -7.44 24.84
N VAL A 572 32.05 -7.61 23.78
CA VAL A 572 31.50 -7.78 22.43
C VAL A 572 30.71 -9.10 22.36
N SER A 573 29.44 -9.01 21.98
CA SER A 573 28.62 -10.18 21.67
C SER A 573 28.58 -10.47 20.17
N ALA A 574 28.23 -11.71 19.80
CA ALA A 574 27.97 -12.07 18.41
C ALA A 574 26.80 -11.27 17.80
N SER A 575 25.82 -10.89 18.64
CA SER A 575 24.69 -10.05 18.22
C SER A 575 25.16 -8.65 17.83
N ASP A 576 26.06 -8.06 18.60
CA ASP A 576 26.61 -6.72 18.33
C ASP A 576 27.30 -6.71 16.94
N GLN A 577 28.18 -7.67 16.68
CA GLN A 577 28.86 -7.77 15.38
C GLN A 577 27.89 -7.96 14.22
N ALA A 578 26.86 -8.79 14.39
CA ALA A 578 25.85 -9.04 13.36
C ALA A 578 24.99 -7.80 13.07
N GLU A 579 24.58 -7.07 14.11
CA GLU A 579 23.79 -5.84 14.00
C GLU A 579 24.60 -4.74 13.30
N ALA A 580 25.84 -4.51 13.73
CA ALA A 580 26.73 -3.51 13.11
C ALA A 580 26.91 -3.76 11.61
N VAL A 581 27.11 -5.02 11.19
CA VAL A 581 27.24 -5.41 9.78
C VAL A 581 25.92 -5.26 9.02
N LYS A 582 24.79 -5.64 9.63
CA LYS A 582 23.47 -5.56 8.99
C LYS A 582 23.08 -4.12 8.68
N GLU A 583 23.26 -3.21 9.64
CA GLU A 583 22.98 -1.79 9.45
C GLU A 583 23.90 -1.18 8.39
N LEU A 584 25.21 -1.44 8.49
CA LEU A 584 26.20 -0.92 7.56
C LEU A 584 26.00 -1.46 6.13
N GLN A 585 25.61 -2.73 5.98
CA GLN A 585 25.31 -3.31 4.67
C GLN A 585 24.16 -2.56 3.99
N LYS A 586 23.06 -2.32 4.72
CA LYS A 586 21.90 -1.60 4.19
C LYS A 586 22.27 -0.18 3.75
N GLU A 587 23.09 0.52 4.53
CA GLU A 587 23.58 1.85 4.19
C GLU A 587 24.45 1.82 2.92
N LEU A 588 25.39 0.89 2.85
CA LEU A 588 26.29 0.77 1.70
C LEU A 588 25.57 0.34 0.41
N GLU A 589 24.54 -0.51 0.47
CA GLU A 589 23.72 -0.87 -0.69
C GLU A 589 22.95 0.36 -1.22
N ALA A 590 22.37 1.17 -0.32
CA ALA A 590 21.71 2.42 -0.71
C ALA A 590 22.70 3.43 -1.31
N GLN A 591 23.88 3.57 -0.71
CA GLN A 591 24.94 4.43 -1.23
C GLN A 591 25.44 3.95 -2.60
N ALA A 592 25.62 2.64 -2.79
CA ALA A 592 26.07 2.10 -4.06
C ALA A 592 25.03 2.32 -5.18
N SER A 593 23.74 2.17 -4.87
CA SER A 593 22.63 2.51 -5.78
C SER A 593 22.74 3.96 -6.24
N GLN A 594 22.85 4.89 -5.28
CA GLN A 594 22.90 6.32 -5.55
C GLN A 594 24.14 6.70 -6.37
N GLU A 595 25.32 6.17 -6.01
CA GLU A 595 26.56 6.47 -6.73
C GLU A 595 26.60 5.88 -8.14
N LEU A 596 25.88 4.79 -8.40
CA LEU A 596 25.69 4.24 -9.75
C LEU A 596 24.74 5.12 -10.57
N GLU A 597 23.61 5.54 -10.00
CA GLU A 597 22.66 6.46 -10.65
C GLU A 597 23.30 7.79 -11.03
N GLU A 598 24.14 8.36 -10.16
CA GLU A 598 24.86 9.63 -10.42
C GLU A 598 25.88 9.52 -11.56
N LYS A 599 26.33 8.31 -11.91
CA LYS A 599 27.31 8.07 -12.98
C LYS A 599 26.68 7.67 -14.31
N LEU A 600 25.35 7.58 -14.40
CA LEU A 600 24.65 7.19 -15.62
C LEU A 600 24.85 8.22 -16.74
N ALA A 601 25.14 7.73 -17.94
CA ALA A 601 25.13 8.56 -19.15
C ALA A 601 23.69 8.80 -19.63
N ASP A 602 23.49 9.87 -20.42
CA ASP A 602 22.18 10.16 -21.02
C ASP A 602 21.65 8.96 -21.84
N GLY A 603 20.44 8.52 -21.54
CA GLY A 603 19.79 7.38 -22.22
C GLY A 603 20.24 6.00 -21.73
N VAL A 604 20.95 5.92 -20.60
CA VAL A 604 21.22 4.69 -19.84
C VAL A 604 20.32 4.66 -18.62
N TYR A 605 19.71 3.50 -18.35
CA TYR A 605 18.84 3.27 -17.21
C TYR A 605 19.40 2.13 -16.37
N LEU A 606 19.51 2.38 -15.06
CA LEU A 606 19.90 1.39 -14.08
C LEU A 606 18.67 0.67 -13.53
N LEU A 607 18.77 -0.64 -13.36
CA LEU A 607 17.78 -1.43 -12.65
C LEU A 607 18.15 -1.54 -11.17
N PRO A 608 17.17 -1.54 -10.25
CA PRO A 608 17.43 -1.55 -8.81
C PRO A 608 17.84 -2.94 -8.27
N ASN A 609 18.01 -3.95 -9.13
CA ASN A 609 18.45 -5.29 -8.74
C ASN A 609 19.97 -5.31 -8.49
N LEU A 610 20.38 -4.75 -7.37
CA LEU A 610 21.76 -4.82 -6.90
C LEU A 610 22.05 -6.19 -6.30
N GLU A 611 23.01 -6.89 -6.88
CA GLU A 611 23.56 -8.12 -6.34
C GLU A 611 24.91 -7.86 -5.67
N VAL A 612 25.11 -8.38 -4.46
CA VAL A 612 26.40 -8.32 -3.76
C VAL A 612 27.30 -9.45 -4.26
N LEU A 613 28.32 -9.12 -5.06
CA LEU A 613 29.28 -10.09 -5.58
C LEU A 613 30.35 -10.46 -4.55
N GLU A 614 30.87 -9.46 -3.83
CA GLU A 614 31.91 -9.64 -2.83
C GLU A 614 31.59 -8.84 -1.57
N LYS A 615 31.72 -9.49 -0.42
CA LYS A 615 31.51 -8.91 0.90
C LYS A 615 32.75 -9.18 1.75
N LYS A 616 33.43 -8.11 2.16
CA LYS A 616 34.57 -8.19 3.08
C LYS A 616 34.24 -7.43 4.37
N VAL A 617 34.28 -8.14 5.49
CA VAL A 617 34.00 -7.59 6.83
C VAL A 617 35.26 -7.72 7.69
N THR A 618 35.56 -6.69 8.46
CA THR A 618 36.55 -6.73 9.56
C THR A 618 35.98 -6.04 10.79
N PHE A 619 36.44 -6.44 11.98
CA PHE A 619 36.01 -5.85 13.25
C PHE A 619 37.21 -5.27 14.01
N SER A 620 36.96 -4.25 14.82
CA SER A 620 37.98 -3.65 15.70
C SER A 620 38.33 -4.53 16.91
N SER A 621 37.46 -5.48 17.29
CA SER A 621 37.58 -6.33 18.48
C SER A 621 36.87 -7.67 18.27
N ASP A 622 37.36 -8.71 18.94
CA ASP A 622 36.81 -10.06 18.87
C ASP A 622 35.66 -10.26 19.88
N ILE A 623 34.87 -11.32 19.68
CA ILE A 623 33.83 -11.72 20.64
C ILE A 623 34.48 -11.99 22.00
N ASP A 624 33.81 -11.61 23.09
CA ASP A 624 34.28 -11.66 24.48
C ASP A 624 35.34 -10.62 24.89
N ASP A 625 35.81 -9.76 23.98
CA ASP A 625 36.74 -8.67 24.35
C ASP A 625 36.04 -7.63 25.25
N GLU A 626 36.71 -7.22 26.34
CA GLU A 626 36.23 -6.20 27.29
C GLU A 626 36.42 -4.78 26.71
N VAL A 627 35.52 -4.38 25.81
CA VAL A 627 35.45 -3.04 25.21
C VAL A 627 34.01 -2.52 25.23
N ASN A 628 33.84 -1.20 25.28
CA ASN A 628 32.51 -0.55 25.30
C ASN A 628 31.89 -0.38 23.91
N GLU A 629 32.72 -0.42 22.87
CA GLU A 629 32.34 -0.15 21.48
C GLU A 629 33.03 -1.16 20.56
N VAL A 630 32.34 -1.53 19.48
CA VAL A 630 32.89 -2.34 18.40
C VAL A 630 32.62 -1.65 17.07
N THR A 631 33.65 -1.54 16.24
CA THR A 631 33.55 -0.99 14.88
C THR A 631 33.57 -2.13 13.88
N ALA A 632 32.57 -2.18 13.01
CA ALA A 632 32.55 -3.02 11.82
C ALA A 632 32.99 -2.19 10.61
N SER A 633 34.02 -2.64 9.89
CA SER A 633 34.39 -2.08 8.58
C SER A 633 33.94 -3.03 7.50
N LEU A 634 33.17 -2.53 6.53
CA LEU A 634 32.58 -3.31 5.46
C LEU A 634 32.99 -2.75 4.10
N THR A 635 33.41 -3.62 3.20
CA THR A 635 33.58 -3.33 1.77
C THR A 635 32.63 -4.23 0.98
N LEU A 636 31.77 -3.62 0.17
CA LEU A 636 30.85 -4.30 -0.73
C LEU A 636 31.23 -4.01 -2.18
N THR A 637 31.34 -5.05 -2.98
CA THR A 637 31.32 -4.94 -4.44
C THR A 637 29.96 -5.43 -4.91
N VAL A 638 29.21 -4.50 -5.49
CA VAL A 638 27.87 -4.75 -6.04
C VAL A 638 27.92 -4.78 -7.55
N GLU A 639 26.97 -5.50 -8.14
CA GLU A 639 26.69 -5.54 -9.57
C GLU A 639 25.22 -5.21 -9.80
N ALA A 640 24.94 -4.41 -10.82
CA ALA A 640 23.59 -4.05 -11.22
C ALA A 640 23.45 -4.18 -12.74
N LEU A 641 22.20 -4.33 -13.21
CA LEU A 641 21.89 -4.32 -14.64
C LEU A 641 21.60 -2.89 -15.11
N GLU A 642 22.11 -2.55 -16.29
CA GLU A 642 21.76 -1.34 -17.00
C GLU A 642 21.35 -1.64 -18.45
N TYR A 643 20.43 -0.84 -18.99
CA TYR A 643 20.03 -0.93 -20.39
C TYR A 643 19.94 0.47 -21.01
N THR A 644 19.98 0.52 -22.34
CA THR A 644 19.97 1.79 -23.08
C THR A 644 18.66 2.02 -23.81
N SER A 645 18.25 3.28 -23.97
CA SER A 645 17.05 3.65 -24.77
C SER A 645 17.08 3.04 -26.17
N ASN A 646 18.27 2.98 -26.79
CA ASN A 646 18.46 2.42 -28.12
C ASN A 646 18.14 0.93 -28.20
N SER A 647 18.39 0.18 -27.11
CA SER A 647 18.09 -1.25 -27.04
C SER A 647 16.60 -1.51 -26.90
N LEU A 648 15.86 -0.56 -26.31
CA LEU A 648 14.44 -0.67 -26.03
C LEU A 648 13.55 -0.22 -27.19
N GLN A 649 14.00 0.73 -28.02
CA GLN A 649 13.22 1.26 -29.14
C GLN A 649 12.67 0.21 -30.12
N PRO A 650 13.45 -0.78 -30.60
CA PRO A 650 12.95 -1.79 -31.54
C PRO A 650 11.82 -2.64 -30.95
N LEU A 651 11.97 -2.98 -29.66
CA LEU A 651 10.97 -3.76 -28.92
C LEU A 651 9.70 -2.93 -28.70
N ALA A 652 9.84 -1.68 -28.29
CA ALA A 652 8.71 -0.76 -28.10
C ALA A 652 7.91 -0.51 -29.39
N ALA A 653 8.60 -0.32 -30.51
CA ALA A 653 7.96 -0.14 -31.81
C ALA A 653 7.16 -1.39 -32.24
N ALA A 654 7.71 -2.59 -32.03
CA ALA A 654 7.03 -3.84 -32.37
C ALA A 654 5.79 -4.10 -31.50
N LEU A 655 5.89 -3.86 -30.19
CA LEU A 655 4.77 -4.00 -29.26
C LEU A 655 3.62 -3.05 -29.62
N LEU A 656 3.93 -1.77 -29.90
CA LEU A 656 2.93 -0.79 -30.30
C LEU A 656 2.30 -1.08 -31.67
N ALA A 657 3.08 -1.57 -32.64
CA ALA A 657 2.59 -1.86 -33.98
C ALA A 657 1.45 -2.89 -33.97
N SER A 658 1.46 -3.83 -33.00
CA SER A 658 0.40 -4.82 -32.81
C SER A 658 -0.95 -4.21 -32.38
N GLN A 659 -0.95 -3.01 -31.79
CA GLN A 659 -2.13 -2.33 -31.27
C GLN A 659 -2.71 -1.27 -32.22
N VAL A 660 -2.05 -1.01 -33.36
CA VAL A 660 -2.51 -0.03 -34.34
C VAL A 660 -3.73 -0.58 -35.09
N LYS A 661 -4.84 0.16 -35.05
CA LYS A 661 -6.07 -0.19 -35.79
C LYS A 661 -5.90 0.02 -37.29
N GLU A 662 -6.68 -0.71 -38.08
CA GLU A 662 -6.75 -0.53 -39.54
C GLU A 662 -7.05 0.94 -39.89
N GLY A 663 -6.34 1.50 -40.88
CA GLY A 663 -6.44 2.90 -41.29
C GLY A 663 -5.55 3.87 -40.50
N TYR A 664 -4.70 3.38 -39.58
CA TYR A 664 -3.71 4.18 -38.85
C TYR A 664 -2.29 3.60 -39.01
N VAL A 665 -1.27 4.44 -38.80
CA VAL A 665 0.14 4.06 -38.70
C VAL A 665 0.78 4.77 -37.51
N LEU A 666 1.83 4.20 -36.93
CA LEU A 666 2.60 4.89 -35.89
C LEU A 666 3.25 6.15 -36.46
N SER A 667 3.30 7.20 -35.63
CA SER A 667 4.05 8.41 -35.90
C SER A 667 5.54 8.09 -36.07
N SER A 668 6.26 8.95 -36.78
CA SER A 668 7.72 8.87 -36.91
C SER A 668 8.47 9.28 -35.64
N GLU A 669 7.76 9.80 -34.63
CA GLU A 669 8.34 10.15 -33.34
C GLU A 669 8.63 8.89 -32.50
N PRO A 670 9.75 8.87 -31.76
CA PRO A 670 10.09 7.74 -30.91
C PRO A 670 9.05 7.56 -29.80
N PRO A 671 8.72 6.31 -29.42
CA PRO A 671 7.75 6.05 -28.36
C PRO A 671 8.25 6.58 -27.01
N SER A 672 7.33 7.07 -26.19
CA SER A 672 7.56 7.38 -24.78
C SER A 672 7.46 6.10 -23.96
N ILE A 673 8.42 5.89 -23.06
CA ILE A 673 8.56 4.64 -22.32
C ILE A 673 8.75 4.95 -20.84
N LEU A 674 7.88 4.39 -20.02
CA LEU A 674 7.97 4.39 -18.56
C LEU A 674 8.11 2.95 -18.11
N SER A 675 9.24 2.63 -17.49
CA SER A 675 9.53 1.29 -17.00
C SER A 675 9.61 1.28 -15.49
N GLN A 676 9.03 0.24 -14.89
CA GLN A 676 9.22 -0.07 -13.48
C GLN A 676 9.77 -1.50 -13.34
N PRO A 677 10.63 -1.76 -12.35
CA PRO A 677 11.09 -3.12 -12.08
C PRO A 677 9.93 -3.98 -11.59
N LEU A 678 9.88 -5.24 -12.05
CA LEU A 678 9.03 -6.26 -11.46
C LEU A 678 9.82 -6.96 -10.34
N VAL A 679 9.22 -7.14 -9.18
CA VAL A 679 9.83 -7.92 -8.10
C VAL A 679 9.55 -9.39 -8.39
N ASP A 680 10.49 -10.06 -9.05
CA ASP A 680 10.43 -11.50 -9.33
C ASP A 680 11.32 -12.25 -8.32
N GLU A 681 10.77 -13.29 -7.68
CA GLU A 681 11.53 -14.19 -6.79
C GLU A 681 12.64 -14.97 -7.53
N GLN A 682 12.58 -15.04 -8.87
CA GLN A 682 13.61 -15.65 -9.72
C GLN A 682 14.59 -14.65 -10.35
N ALA A 683 14.52 -13.37 -10.00
CA ALA A 683 15.47 -12.37 -10.48
C ALA A 683 16.91 -12.74 -10.07
N SER A 684 17.85 -12.57 -10.99
CA SER A 684 19.30 -12.80 -10.78
C SER A 684 20.12 -11.59 -11.25
N SER A 685 21.42 -11.54 -10.95
CA SER A 685 22.38 -10.58 -11.55
C SER A 685 22.33 -10.54 -13.08
N SER A 686 21.90 -11.61 -13.73
CA SER A 686 21.96 -11.76 -15.18
C SER A 686 20.62 -11.57 -15.90
N ALA A 687 19.50 -11.62 -15.17
CA ALA A 687 18.17 -11.51 -15.75
C ALA A 687 17.14 -11.01 -14.71
N THR A 688 16.28 -10.09 -15.12
CA THR A 688 15.13 -9.60 -14.34
C THR A 688 13.97 -9.25 -15.28
N PHE A 689 12.81 -8.89 -14.73
CA PHE A 689 11.68 -8.40 -15.51
C PHE A 689 11.38 -6.94 -15.19
N ILE A 690 10.95 -6.20 -16.20
CA ILE A 690 10.39 -4.86 -16.05
C ILE A 690 8.97 -4.83 -16.61
N LEU A 691 8.12 -4.03 -15.99
CA LEU A 691 6.85 -3.61 -16.57
C LEU A 691 7.09 -2.30 -17.31
N ALA A 692 6.92 -2.32 -18.64
CA ALA A 692 7.06 -1.14 -19.47
C ALA A 692 5.70 -0.65 -19.95
N ASN A 693 5.37 0.58 -19.60
CA ASN A 693 4.29 1.36 -20.18
C ASN A 693 4.83 2.16 -21.36
N ILE A 694 4.43 1.75 -22.55
CA ILE A 694 4.94 2.25 -23.83
C ILE A 694 3.81 2.99 -24.52
N SER A 695 4.05 4.23 -24.94
CA SER A 695 3.05 5.04 -25.64
C SER A 695 3.64 5.72 -26.87
N SER A 696 2.81 5.89 -27.89
CA SER A 696 3.15 6.64 -29.11
C SER A 696 1.88 7.19 -29.76
N GLU A 697 2.04 8.12 -30.69
CA GLU A 697 0.93 8.64 -31.47
C GLU A 697 0.72 7.76 -32.71
N ALA A 698 -0.53 7.42 -32.99
CA ALA A 698 -0.95 6.86 -34.26
C ALA A 698 -1.64 7.93 -35.10
N ILE A 699 -1.21 8.06 -36.35
CA ILE A 699 -1.74 9.00 -37.33
C ILE A 699 -2.60 8.25 -38.36
N PRO A 700 -3.74 8.82 -38.77
CA PRO A 700 -4.60 8.21 -39.78
C PRO A 700 -3.92 8.22 -41.16
N VAL A 701 -4.10 7.14 -41.91
CA VAL A 701 -3.67 7.04 -43.31
C VAL A 701 -4.73 7.69 -44.19
N LEU A 702 -4.43 8.87 -44.73
CA LEU A 702 -5.34 9.58 -45.62
C LEU A 702 -5.07 9.26 -47.10
N ASP A 703 -6.14 9.00 -47.84
CA ASP A 703 -6.09 8.97 -49.30
C ASP A 703 -6.33 10.38 -49.85
N LEU A 704 -5.23 11.08 -50.15
CA LEU A 704 -5.26 12.44 -50.67
C LEU A 704 -6.07 12.56 -51.97
N GLU A 705 -6.15 11.50 -52.78
CA GLU A 705 -6.87 11.53 -54.05
C GLU A 705 -8.39 11.65 -53.83
N ASN A 706 -8.90 10.98 -52.80
CA ASN A 706 -10.30 11.04 -52.43
C ASN A 706 -10.68 12.36 -51.74
N LEU A 707 -9.74 13.02 -51.04
CA LEU A 707 -9.99 14.32 -50.40
C LEU A 707 -10.33 15.43 -51.40
N TYR A 708 -9.79 15.39 -52.63
CA TYR A 708 -10.11 16.37 -53.67
C TYR A 708 -11.61 16.44 -53.99
N GLN A 709 -12.35 15.34 -53.86
CA GLN A 709 -13.79 15.30 -54.15
C GLN A 709 -14.63 16.16 -53.18
N TYR A 710 -14.12 16.36 -51.96
CA TYR A 710 -14.79 17.14 -50.91
C TYR A 710 -14.52 18.64 -51.00
N VAL A 711 -13.56 19.04 -51.85
CA VAL A 711 -12.97 20.38 -51.90
C VAL A 711 -13.22 21.07 -53.25
N LEU A 712 -13.05 20.36 -54.37
CA LEU A 712 -13.09 20.97 -55.70
C LEU A 712 -14.44 21.62 -56.02
N GLY A 713 -14.41 22.90 -56.41
CA GLY A 713 -15.61 23.66 -56.78
C GLY A 713 -16.55 24.02 -55.64
N LYS A 714 -16.19 23.71 -54.38
CA LYS A 714 -16.99 24.03 -53.19
C LYS A 714 -16.65 25.43 -52.68
N LYS A 715 -17.55 26.00 -51.87
CA LYS A 715 -17.22 27.18 -51.09
C LYS A 715 -16.26 26.81 -49.96
N THR A 716 -15.44 27.76 -49.52
CA THR A 716 -14.47 27.56 -48.44
C THR A 716 -15.10 26.90 -47.21
N ASP A 717 -16.22 27.44 -46.73
CA ASP A 717 -16.91 26.92 -45.53
C ASP A 717 -17.46 25.50 -45.75
N ASP A 718 -17.97 25.21 -46.94
CA ASP A 718 -18.48 23.88 -47.30
C ASP A 718 -17.33 22.86 -47.38
N ALA A 719 -16.19 23.26 -47.96
CA ALA A 719 -15.01 22.41 -48.07
C ALA A 719 -14.42 22.10 -46.69
N VAL A 720 -14.30 23.10 -45.82
CA VAL A 720 -13.86 22.94 -44.43
C VAL A 720 -14.80 21.98 -43.69
N ARG A 721 -16.12 22.18 -43.81
CA ARG A 721 -17.10 21.30 -43.16
C ARG A 721 -17.01 19.85 -43.66
N ASN A 722 -16.98 19.65 -44.97
CA ASN A 722 -16.91 18.31 -45.57
C ASN A 722 -15.62 17.57 -45.20
N LEU A 723 -14.49 18.28 -45.14
CA LEU A 723 -13.22 17.68 -44.73
C LEU A 723 -13.18 17.41 -43.21
N LYS A 724 -13.81 18.23 -42.37
CA LYS A 724 -13.95 17.94 -40.93
C LYS A 724 -14.85 16.74 -40.64
N ASP A 725 -15.79 16.43 -41.54
CA ASP A 725 -16.61 15.22 -41.46
C ASP A 725 -15.83 13.94 -41.88
N TYR A 726 -14.63 14.08 -42.46
CA TYR A 726 -13.78 12.95 -42.83
C TYR A 726 -13.05 12.39 -41.61
N GLN A 727 -13.17 11.08 -41.36
CA GLN A 727 -12.56 10.43 -40.21
C GLN A 727 -11.03 10.58 -40.23
N GLY A 728 -10.45 11.09 -39.14
CA GLY A 728 -9.01 11.30 -39.02
C GLY A 728 -8.53 12.72 -39.33
N ILE A 729 -9.42 13.66 -39.67
CA ILE A 729 -9.09 15.08 -39.81
C ILE A 729 -9.56 15.84 -38.57
N SER A 730 -8.67 16.61 -37.94
CA SER A 730 -8.97 17.41 -36.74
C SER A 730 -9.27 18.87 -37.10
N ASP A 731 -8.48 19.45 -38.00
CA ASP A 731 -8.66 20.82 -38.48
C ASP A 731 -8.32 20.99 -39.95
N VAL A 732 -8.87 22.04 -40.56
CA VAL A 732 -8.74 22.32 -41.99
C VAL A 732 -8.63 23.83 -42.19
N THR A 733 -7.55 24.25 -42.83
CA THR A 733 -7.35 25.65 -43.24
C THR A 733 -7.33 25.73 -44.75
N VAL A 734 -8.15 26.62 -45.32
CA VAL A 734 -8.24 26.84 -46.76
C VAL A 734 -7.84 28.28 -47.08
N GLN A 735 -6.86 28.45 -47.95
CA GLN A 735 -6.43 29.75 -48.47
C GLN A 735 -6.66 29.81 -49.97
N ILE A 736 -7.41 30.82 -50.44
CA ILE A 736 -7.69 31.03 -51.86
C ILE A 736 -6.99 32.30 -52.32
N ASN A 737 -6.31 32.23 -53.47
CA ASN A 737 -5.67 33.38 -54.10
C ASN A 737 -6.37 33.69 -55.42
N PRO A 738 -6.83 34.94 -55.64
CA PRO A 738 -6.90 36.05 -54.69
C PRO A 738 -7.98 35.85 -53.61
N SER A 739 -7.75 36.37 -52.40
CA SER A 739 -8.60 36.18 -51.19
C SER A 739 -10.01 36.77 -51.28
N ILE A 740 -10.33 37.48 -52.35
CA ILE A 740 -11.66 38.03 -52.63
C ILE A 740 -12.63 36.90 -53.06
N LEU A 741 -12.09 35.77 -53.52
CA LEU A 741 -12.88 34.61 -53.92
C LEU A 741 -13.18 33.71 -52.73
N SER A 742 -14.40 33.18 -52.68
CA SER A 742 -14.87 32.25 -51.63
C SER A 742 -15.13 30.83 -52.14
N THR A 743 -14.83 30.56 -53.42
CA THR A 743 -15.06 29.28 -54.08
C THR A 743 -13.75 28.72 -54.60
N ILE A 744 -13.49 27.47 -54.23
CA ILE A 744 -12.28 26.74 -54.60
C ILE A 744 -12.34 26.39 -56.10
N PRO A 745 -11.22 26.47 -56.85
CA PRO A 745 -11.17 26.04 -58.25
C PRO A 745 -11.70 24.62 -58.46
N LYS A 746 -12.34 24.38 -59.60
CA LYS A 746 -12.79 23.03 -60.01
C LYS A 746 -11.67 22.17 -60.59
N ASP A 747 -10.58 22.82 -60.98
CA ASP A 747 -9.43 22.21 -61.61
C ASP A 747 -8.46 21.73 -60.53
N LYS A 748 -8.14 20.43 -60.55
CA LYS A 748 -7.30 19.78 -59.54
C LYS A 748 -5.89 20.36 -59.54
N ASP A 749 -5.34 20.71 -60.70
CA ASP A 749 -3.98 21.24 -60.83
C ASP A 749 -3.81 22.63 -60.17
N ARG A 750 -4.93 23.27 -59.81
CA ARG A 750 -4.99 24.58 -59.16
C ARG A 750 -5.30 24.48 -57.67
N VAL A 751 -5.38 23.28 -57.11
CA VAL A 751 -5.63 23.01 -55.70
C VAL A 751 -4.53 22.12 -55.13
N GLN A 752 -3.85 22.57 -54.08
CA GLN A 752 -2.89 21.75 -53.34
C GLN A 752 -3.48 21.36 -51.99
N ILE A 753 -3.46 20.07 -51.69
CA ILE A 753 -3.82 19.53 -50.38
C ILE A 753 -2.53 19.03 -49.72
N HIS A 754 -2.19 19.51 -48.54
CA HIS A 754 -1.04 19.04 -47.79
C HIS A 754 -1.37 18.84 -46.32
N ILE A 755 -0.65 17.92 -45.68
CA ILE A 755 -0.82 17.60 -44.26
C ILE A 755 0.08 18.54 -43.46
N VAL A 756 -0.48 19.12 -42.39
CA VAL A 756 0.25 19.97 -41.45
C VAL A 756 0.21 19.37 -40.05
N ASP A 757 1.34 19.44 -39.34
CA ASP A 757 1.34 19.19 -37.90
C ASP A 757 0.69 20.38 -37.19
N THR A 758 -0.30 20.08 -36.36
CA THR A 758 -0.83 21.06 -35.41
C THR A 758 0.23 21.20 -34.31
N GLN A 759 0.85 22.38 -34.22
CA GLN A 759 1.79 22.73 -33.14
C GLN A 759 1.08 22.78 -31.79
#